data_AF-A0A2N7QV02-F1
#
_entry.id   AF-A0A2N7QV02-F1
#
_cell.length_a   1.000
_cell.length_b   1.000
_cell.length_c   1.000
_cell.angle_alpha   90.00
_cell.angle_beta   90.00
_cell.angle_gamma   90.00
#
_symmetry.space_group_name_H-M   'P 1'
#
loop_
_entity.id
_entity.type
_entity.pdbx_description
1 polymer ?
#
loop_
_entity_poly.entity_id
_entity_poly.type
_entity_poly.pdbx_seq_one_letter_code
_entity_poly.pdbx_strand_id
1 'polypeptide(L)'
;MSRSADVRYTFTPSSSATSFEVVSFSLDESLSADGLPSDDGTPLPYRLSVELSSFDDNVDFSTLLDAPAHFAIWRDGQVVRHVHGIVTAWDQGDSGTHRTRYSAVLEPALARLTLRSNCRIFQQLSVPDIIGVLLKEHGLLGVEWNLSGPHLPREFACQWNESDWAFVQRISADEGIVLSIEHEANHHQLIFTDTTQSLPKGGALIYEPQAGGTADQPSLRKFRYSQRMAPTSTRGREYTFWNAKYNLEHQAAPYASEAKLGRVTSDVEVSSEYASSAPSTAGASGGKYERYRYPADYKKDEVGKPFTRTRLNAERREAAQAFGEGDAAFLVPGTSYSRARSATLLNLIDPPPATPPPPPATPLTPEQVAQQRAARYVRVEAAMANTAVRKRLRRCVVTMATEWSTALFEQHWNWLKGRPSDSRGIGVESCVSDDVYTRFQQHCMALSFWEVAGMPLDAGRQVHFHPGEFISAFKRCGWLSKDEFKRVYPRATQQNVDKYLIHINKVRNKYSLVDELIGSHFFGQAAVESNQLLWMSELSNGDPMTYFRHYEAAKNYVGWLGNVEWNDGGKFRGRGFKQMTGRGNYHKYWTYRGWLDPKSVKDNWWTNLGWWGLSGSYHQAQDANKPAIQDQATVARLIAEMRPPIIQNPDIVQIEPFNAIDTAGWFWAKNQLNSIAASDDTVTLTNRIRGDRARSPADFPTAAHYQERVDSASRIRGILGDSI
;
A
#
# COMPACT_ATOMS: atom_id res chain seq x y z
N MET A 1 55.96 26.52 -0.55
CA MET A 1 55.39 26.15 -1.86
C MET A 1 54.65 24.83 -1.66
N SER A 2 53.31 24.87 -1.52
CA SER A 2 52.51 23.64 -1.41
C SER A 2 52.54 22.91 -2.76
N ARG A 3 53.04 21.68 -2.78
CA ARG A 3 52.87 20.81 -3.95
C ARG A 3 51.38 20.57 -4.13
N SER A 4 50.78 21.13 -5.18
CA SER A 4 49.48 20.63 -5.66
C SER A 4 49.70 19.16 -6.02
N ALA A 5 48.91 18.26 -5.45
CA ALA A 5 48.94 16.84 -5.81
C ALA A 5 48.71 16.69 -7.32
N ASP A 6 49.53 15.88 -7.98
CA ASP A 6 49.42 15.64 -9.43
C ASP A 6 48.31 14.61 -9.66
N VAL A 7 47.13 15.08 -10.07
CA VAL A 7 45.97 14.24 -10.37
C VAL A 7 45.79 14.15 -11.88
N ARG A 8 45.80 12.93 -12.41
CA ARG A 8 45.62 12.65 -13.84
C ARG A 8 44.51 11.63 -14.05
N TYR A 9 43.83 11.72 -15.18
CA TYR A 9 42.79 10.78 -15.59
C TYR A 9 43.18 10.14 -16.93
N THR A 10 42.89 8.86 -17.08
CA THR A 10 43.12 8.12 -18.34
C THR A 10 41.90 7.31 -18.69
N PHE A 11 41.57 7.27 -19.98
CA PHE A 11 40.52 6.42 -20.54
C PHE A 11 41.11 5.65 -21.72
N THR A 12 41.05 4.32 -21.65
CA THR A 12 41.68 3.42 -22.62
C THR A 12 40.69 2.37 -23.08
N PRO A 13 40.11 2.49 -24.29
CA PRO A 13 39.36 1.40 -24.90
C PRO A 13 40.32 0.28 -25.33
N SER A 14 39.92 -0.98 -25.11
CA SER A 14 40.76 -2.15 -25.41
C SER A 14 40.94 -2.43 -26.91
N SER A 15 39.99 -1.97 -27.72
CA SER A 15 39.90 -2.25 -29.16
C SER A 15 40.47 -1.15 -30.06
N SER A 16 40.95 -0.05 -29.50
CA SER A 16 41.50 1.08 -30.26
C SER A 16 42.91 1.46 -29.79
N ALA A 17 43.78 1.75 -30.77
CA ALA A 17 45.10 2.32 -30.52
C ALA A 17 45.07 3.86 -30.40
N THR A 18 43.91 4.48 -30.63
CA THR A 18 43.74 5.93 -30.57
C THR A 18 43.90 6.42 -29.13
N SER A 19 44.74 7.44 -28.95
CA SER A 19 44.93 8.08 -27.65
C SER A 19 43.82 9.09 -27.39
N PHE A 20 43.19 8.98 -26.23
CA PHE A 20 42.16 9.92 -25.75
C PHE A 20 42.65 10.66 -24.50
N GLU A 21 42.44 11.97 -24.48
CA GLU A 21 42.59 12.79 -23.28
C GLU A 21 41.23 13.00 -22.62
N VAL A 22 41.15 12.74 -21.32
CA VAL A 22 39.94 12.98 -20.52
C VAL A 22 39.80 14.47 -20.23
N VAL A 23 38.63 15.00 -20.58
CA VAL A 23 38.27 16.42 -20.46
C VAL A 23 37.47 16.67 -19.18
N SER A 24 36.45 15.84 -18.97
CA SER A 24 35.61 15.82 -17.79
C SER A 24 34.93 14.46 -17.69
N PHE A 25 34.45 14.09 -16.52
CA PHE A 25 33.69 12.86 -16.34
C PHE A 25 32.70 13.00 -15.19
N SER A 26 31.70 12.12 -15.19
CA SER A 26 30.78 11.89 -14.09
C SER A 26 30.65 10.39 -13.88
N LEU A 27 30.83 9.93 -12.64
CA LEU A 27 30.76 8.54 -12.25
C LEU A 27 29.69 8.40 -11.16
N ASP A 28 28.60 7.70 -11.49
CA ASP A 28 27.55 7.35 -10.55
C ASP A 28 27.65 5.85 -10.22
N GLU A 29 27.71 5.50 -8.94
CA GLU A 29 27.87 4.12 -8.49
C GLU A 29 26.98 3.83 -7.28
N SER A 30 26.51 2.59 -7.17
CA SER A 30 25.66 2.15 -6.06
C SER A 30 25.82 0.66 -5.77
N LEU A 31 25.47 0.26 -4.55
CA LEU A 31 25.30 -1.15 -4.21
C LEU A 31 23.94 -1.61 -4.74
N SER A 32 23.88 -2.76 -5.43
CA SER A 32 22.63 -3.33 -5.97
C SER A 32 21.82 -2.42 -6.91
N ALA A 33 22.46 -1.45 -7.56
CA ALA A 33 21.86 -0.59 -8.58
C ALA A 33 20.64 0.22 -8.10
N ASP A 34 20.85 1.10 -7.10
CA ASP A 34 19.92 2.18 -6.74
C ASP A 34 20.20 3.48 -7.56
N GLY A 35 20.95 3.36 -8.66
CA GLY A 35 21.53 4.46 -9.45
C GLY A 35 20.64 5.03 -10.56
N LEU A 36 21.26 5.72 -11.54
CA LEU A 36 20.58 6.27 -12.71
C LEU A 36 19.96 5.14 -13.56
N PRO A 37 18.72 5.30 -14.06
CA PRO A 37 18.10 4.31 -14.93
C PRO A 37 18.92 4.13 -16.22
N SER A 38 19.03 2.88 -16.69
CA SER A 38 19.45 2.59 -18.07
C SER A 38 18.31 2.91 -19.05
N ASP A 39 18.51 2.67 -20.34
CA ASP A 39 17.51 2.97 -21.38
C ASP A 39 16.15 2.26 -21.16
N ASP A 40 16.14 1.09 -20.52
CA ASP A 40 14.90 0.35 -20.17
C ASP A 40 14.26 0.82 -18.85
N GLY A 41 14.85 1.83 -18.19
CA GLY A 41 14.44 2.32 -16.88
C GLY A 41 15.03 1.56 -15.70
N THR A 42 15.75 0.46 -15.94
CA THR A 42 16.35 -0.39 -14.91
C THR A 42 17.75 0.11 -14.59
N PRO A 43 18.04 0.54 -13.34
CA PRO A 43 19.36 1.05 -12.98
C PRO A 43 20.45 -0.02 -13.03
N LEU A 44 21.68 0.39 -13.36
CA LEU A 44 22.88 -0.45 -13.31
C LEU A 44 23.75 -0.10 -12.08
N PRO A 45 24.67 -1.00 -11.65
CA PRO A 45 25.52 -0.76 -10.48
C PRO A 45 26.41 0.48 -10.60
N TYR A 46 26.90 0.79 -11.81
CA TYR A 46 27.59 2.04 -12.08
C TYR A 46 27.38 2.50 -13.52
N ARG A 47 27.57 3.80 -13.73
CA ARG A 47 27.62 4.44 -15.05
C ARG A 47 28.67 5.55 -15.02
N LEU A 48 29.64 5.46 -15.91
CA LEU A 48 30.66 6.49 -16.11
C LEU A 48 30.40 7.19 -17.45
N SER A 49 30.14 8.49 -17.41
CA SER A 49 30.08 9.34 -18.60
C SER A 49 31.38 10.13 -18.70
N VAL A 50 32.08 10.04 -19.83
CA VAL A 50 33.40 10.68 -20.03
C VAL A 50 33.37 11.54 -21.28
N GLU A 51 33.80 12.79 -21.14
CA GLU A 51 34.13 13.68 -22.25
C GLU A 51 35.61 13.52 -22.59
N LEU A 52 35.90 13.33 -23.86
CA LEU A 52 37.20 12.96 -24.40
C LEU A 52 37.64 13.94 -25.49
N SER A 53 38.94 13.97 -25.74
CA SER A 53 39.53 14.67 -26.87
C SER A 53 40.62 13.81 -27.52
N SER A 54 40.63 13.74 -28.85
CA SER A 54 41.69 13.07 -29.60
C SER A 54 42.16 13.93 -30.78
N PHE A 55 43.36 13.62 -31.28
CA PHE A 55 43.88 14.13 -32.55
C PHE A 55 43.30 13.36 -33.75
N ASP A 56 42.77 12.18 -33.52
CA ASP A 56 42.09 11.36 -34.52
C ASP A 56 40.62 11.79 -34.61
N ASP A 57 40.18 12.22 -35.80
CA ASP A 57 38.84 12.71 -36.09
C ASP A 57 37.94 11.66 -36.78
N ASN A 58 38.47 10.46 -37.02
CA ASN A 58 37.80 9.40 -37.77
C ASN A 58 37.87 8.04 -37.04
N VAL A 59 37.50 8.06 -35.76
CA VAL A 59 37.46 6.87 -34.92
C VAL A 59 36.28 5.97 -35.34
N ASP A 60 36.53 4.68 -35.58
CA ASP A 60 35.49 3.71 -35.95
C ASP A 60 34.70 3.23 -34.73
N PHE A 61 33.48 3.74 -34.56
CA PHE A 61 32.62 3.44 -33.41
C PHE A 61 32.26 1.95 -33.32
N SER A 62 32.21 1.24 -34.45
CA SER A 62 31.84 -0.17 -34.47
C SER A 62 32.86 -1.06 -33.76
N THR A 63 34.11 -0.58 -33.66
CA THR A 63 35.17 -1.25 -32.91
C THR A 63 35.12 -0.94 -31.41
N LEU A 64 34.48 0.17 -31.03
CA LEU A 64 34.46 0.66 -29.65
C LEU A 64 33.21 0.20 -28.90
N LEU A 65 32.04 0.22 -29.52
CA LEU A 65 30.79 -0.19 -28.88
C LEU A 65 30.85 -1.67 -28.48
N ASP A 66 30.35 -1.98 -27.28
CA ASP A 66 30.41 -3.29 -26.63
C ASP A 66 31.83 -3.81 -26.32
N ALA A 67 32.87 -3.02 -26.62
CA ALA A 67 34.25 -3.36 -26.30
C ALA A 67 34.61 -2.97 -24.86
N PRO A 68 35.49 -3.73 -24.18
CA PRO A 68 36.00 -3.35 -22.86
C PRO A 68 36.76 -2.03 -22.90
N ALA A 69 36.64 -1.23 -21.84
CA ALA A 69 37.42 -0.03 -21.65
C ALA A 69 37.74 0.19 -20.17
N HIS A 70 38.87 0.87 -19.93
CA HIS A 70 39.41 1.13 -18.60
C HIS A 70 39.57 2.63 -18.37
N PHE A 71 38.97 3.11 -17.29
CA PHE A 71 39.17 4.44 -16.74
C PHE A 71 39.99 4.34 -15.44
N ALA A 72 40.99 5.22 -15.29
CA ALA A 72 41.78 5.30 -14.09
C ALA A 72 41.96 6.73 -13.60
N ILE A 73 41.92 6.87 -12.26
CA ILE A 73 42.32 8.07 -11.55
C ILE A 73 43.72 7.83 -10.99
N TRP A 74 44.64 8.72 -11.34
CA TRP A 74 46.02 8.72 -10.89
C TRP A 74 46.23 9.84 -9.90
N ARG A 75 46.99 9.58 -8.83
CA ARG A 75 47.47 10.60 -7.91
C ARG A 75 48.93 10.30 -7.58
N ASP A 76 49.78 11.30 -7.74
CA ASP A 76 51.23 11.21 -7.47
C ASP A 76 51.91 10.02 -8.19
N GLY A 77 51.49 9.76 -9.43
CA GLY A 77 52.01 8.68 -10.27
C GLY A 77 51.48 7.28 -9.96
N GLN A 78 50.59 7.12 -8.98
CA GLN A 78 49.96 5.84 -8.64
C GLN A 78 48.48 5.83 -9.03
N VAL A 79 47.98 4.69 -9.51
CA VAL A 79 46.54 4.52 -9.75
C VAL A 79 45.84 4.37 -8.41
N VAL A 80 44.88 5.25 -8.12
CA VAL A 80 44.09 5.23 -6.89
C VAL A 80 42.67 4.73 -7.09
N ARG A 81 42.20 4.65 -8.35
CA ARG A 81 40.89 4.13 -8.70
C ARG A 81 40.92 3.50 -10.10
N HIS A 82 40.40 2.29 -10.21
CA HIS A 82 40.08 1.64 -11.46
C HIS A 82 38.55 1.63 -11.64
N VAL A 83 38.11 1.89 -12.88
CA VAL A 83 36.75 1.63 -13.34
C VAL A 83 36.88 0.93 -14.69
N HIS A 84 36.51 -0.34 -14.71
CA HIS A 84 36.57 -1.20 -15.88
C HIS A 84 35.17 -1.64 -16.26
N GLY A 85 34.79 -1.50 -17.53
CA GLY A 85 33.46 -1.82 -18.04
C GLY A 85 33.48 -2.07 -19.55
N ILE A 86 32.31 -2.00 -20.16
CA ILE A 86 32.11 -2.03 -21.61
C ILE A 86 31.58 -0.67 -22.06
N VAL A 87 31.95 -0.25 -23.27
CA VAL A 87 31.43 0.99 -23.86
C VAL A 87 30.01 0.75 -24.38
N THR A 88 29.02 1.45 -23.82
CA THR A 88 27.61 1.29 -24.18
C THR A 88 27.07 2.42 -25.05
N ALA A 89 27.73 3.59 -25.02
CA ALA A 89 27.46 4.69 -25.95
C ALA A 89 28.75 5.41 -26.32
N TRP A 90 28.78 5.96 -27.53
CA TRP A 90 29.88 6.75 -28.07
C TRP A 90 29.34 7.81 -29.02
N ASP A 91 29.74 9.06 -28.84
CA ASP A 91 29.39 10.16 -29.73
C ASP A 91 30.65 10.93 -30.15
N GLN A 92 30.61 11.50 -31.35
CA GLN A 92 31.58 12.47 -31.84
C GLN A 92 30.93 13.85 -31.86
N GLY A 93 31.54 14.78 -31.13
CA GLY A 93 31.14 16.17 -31.10
C GLY A 93 31.94 17.02 -32.08
N ASP A 94 32.10 18.29 -31.74
CA ASP A 94 32.78 19.27 -32.59
C ASP A 94 34.23 18.87 -32.88
N SER A 95 34.61 19.00 -34.15
CA SER A 95 35.99 18.87 -34.63
C SER A 95 36.60 20.26 -34.79
N GLY A 96 37.59 20.57 -33.95
CA GLY A 96 38.39 21.78 -34.05
C GLY A 96 39.56 21.59 -35.01
N THR A 97 40.45 22.59 -35.09
CA THR A 97 41.57 22.62 -36.06
C THR A 97 42.61 21.52 -35.84
N HIS A 98 42.72 20.99 -34.63
CA HIS A 98 43.72 19.98 -34.26
C HIS A 98 43.15 18.81 -33.46
N ARG A 99 41.91 18.92 -32.97
CA ARG A 99 41.34 17.96 -32.03
C ARG A 99 39.85 17.85 -32.19
N THR A 100 39.37 16.63 -32.01
CA THR A 100 37.94 16.28 -32.05
C THR A 100 37.47 15.90 -30.66
N ARG A 101 36.27 16.35 -30.29
CA ARG A 101 35.60 16.00 -29.04
C ARG A 101 34.82 14.69 -29.22
N TYR A 102 34.87 13.84 -28.20
CA TYR A 102 34.05 12.63 -28.14
C TYR A 102 33.40 12.52 -26.76
N SER A 103 32.25 11.88 -26.66
CA SER A 103 31.66 11.44 -25.40
C SER A 103 31.52 9.93 -25.40
N ALA A 104 31.74 9.30 -24.25
CA ALA A 104 31.64 7.85 -24.08
C ALA A 104 30.90 7.51 -22.78
N VAL A 105 30.10 6.46 -22.82
CA VAL A 105 29.48 5.87 -21.62
C VAL A 105 30.09 4.49 -21.37
N LEU A 106 30.59 4.29 -20.15
CA LEU A 106 31.19 3.04 -19.67
C LEU A 106 30.33 2.47 -18.54
N GLU A 107 29.88 1.23 -18.73
CA GLU A 107 28.94 0.52 -17.84
C GLU A 107 29.41 -0.92 -17.60
N PRO A 108 28.91 -1.63 -16.56
CA PRO A 108 29.25 -3.03 -16.37
C PRO A 108 28.79 -3.88 -17.53
N ALA A 109 29.45 -5.01 -17.73
CA ALA A 109 29.05 -5.96 -18.78
C ALA A 109 27.63 -6.53 -18.55
N LEU A 110 27.06 -6.32 -17.34
CA LEU A 110 25.65 -6.51 -17.02
C LEU A 110 24.69 -5.68 -17.88
N ALA A 111 25.13 -4.57 -18.47
CA ALA A 111 24.30 -3.77 -19.37
C ALA A 111 23.73 -4.60 -20.53
N ARG A 112 24.42 -5.65 -20.98
CA ARG A 112 23.91 -6.57 -22.01
C ARG A 112 22.59 -7.26 -21.61
N LEU A 113 22.37 -7.47 -20.32
CA LEU A 113 21.15 -8.11 -19.79
C LEU A 113 19.92 -7.18 -19.86
N THR A 114 20.09 -5.87 -20.04
CA THR A 114 18.97 -4.94 -20.24
C THR A 114 18.44 -4.99 -21.68
N LEU A 115 19.30 -5.38 -22.63
CA LEU A 115 18.98 -5.44 -24.06
C LEU A 115 18.18 -6.68 -24.47
N ARG A 116 17.96 -7.63 -23.55
CA ARG A 116 17.18 -8.87 -23.78
C ARG A 116 16.03 -8.98 -22.79
N SER A 117 14.80 -9.06 -23.31
CA SER A 117 13.57 -9.35 -22.55
C SER A 117 12.99 -10.71 -22.92
N ASN A 118 12.43 -11.42 -21.94
CA ASN A 118 11.99 -12.81 -22.12
C ASN A 118 10.76 -13.19 -21.27
N CYS A 119 10.14 -14.31 -21.64
CA CYS A 119 9.14 -15.02 -20.86
C CYS A 119 9.62 -16.47 -20.65
N ARG A 120 10.13 -16.77 -19.45
CA ARG A 120 10.77 -18.05 -19.15
C ARG A 120 10.38 -18.57 -17.77
N ILE A 121 10.23 -19.89 -17.69
CA ILE A 121 9.98 -20.60 -16.44
C ILE A 121 11.26 -21.32 -16.02
N PHE A 122 11.65 -21.13 -14.77
CA PHE A 122 12.70 -21.87 -14.08
C PHE A 122 12.04 -22.75 -13.01
N GLN A 123 12.43 -24.01 -12.93
CA GLN A 123 11.86 -24.98 -11.98
C GLN A 123 12.97 -25.71 -11.25
N GLN A 124 12.78 -25.93 -9.95
CA GLN A 124 13.71 -26.69 -9.11
C GLN A 124 15.13 -26.10 -9.10
N LEU A 125 15.26 -24.78 -9.19
CA LEU A 125 16.53 -24.06 -9.14
C LEU A 125 16.50 -23.04 -8.02
N SER A 126 17.62 -22.87 -7.31
CA SER A 126 17.78 -21.78 -6.35
C SER A 126 17.93 -20.45 -7.09
N VAL A 127 17.74 -19.32 -6.38
CA VAL A 127 17.98 -18.00 -6.98
C VAL A 127 19.42 -17.84 -7.49
N PRO A 128 20.48 -18.22 -6.74
CA PRO A 128 21.83 -18.25 -7.26
C PRO A 128 22.01 -19.07 -8.54
N ASP A 129 21.36 -20.25 -8.63
CA ASP A 129 21.43 -21.08 -9.85
C ASP A 129 20.78 -20.38 -11.05
N ILE A 130 19.60 -19.77 -10.85
CA ILE A 130 18.88 -19.03 -11.89
C ILE A 130 19.71 -17.86 -12.41
N ILE A 131 20.27 -17.05 -11.49
CA ILE A 131 21.14 -15.93 -11.83
C ILE A 131 22.38 -16.45 -12.57
N GLY A 132 23.01 -17.52 -12.09
CA GLY A 132 24.17 -18.13 -12.74
C GLY A 132 23.90 -18.58 -14.17
N VAL A 133 22.72 -19.15 -14.45
CA VAL A 133 22.30 -19.49 -15.83
C VAL A 133 22.24 -18.24 -16.71
N LEU A 134 21.58 -17.17 -16.24
CA LEU A 134 21.42 -15.94 -17.00
C LEU A 134 22.76 -15.26 -17.27
N LEU A 135 23.63 -15.15 -16.26
CA LEU A 135 24.96 -14.57 -16.42
C LEU A 135 25.81 -15.37 -17.42
N LYS A 136 25.78 -16.70 -17.34
CA LYS A 136 26.51 -17.58 -18.26
C LYS A 136 26.04 -17.44 -19.71
N GLU A 137 24.74 -17.31 -19.94
CA GLU A 137 24.16 -17.10 -21.28
C GLU A 137 24.66 -15.80 -21.93
N HIS A 138 24.98 -14.78 -21.12
CA HIS A 138 25.56 -13.50 -21.55
C HIS A 138 27.10 -13.48 -21.50
N GLY A 139 27.75 -14.63 -21.30
CA GLY A 139 29.21 -14.74 -21.28
C GLY A 139 29.88 -14.18 -20.01
N LEU A 140 29.12 -13.90 -18.95
CA LEU A 140 29.64 -13.37 -17.69
C LEU A 140 30.04 -14.53 -16.77
N LEU A 141 31.33 -14.89 -16.81
CA LEU A 141 31.87 -16.05 -16.08
C LEU A 141 32.62 -15.67 -14.79
N GLY A 142 32.99 -14.40 -14.60
CA GLY A 142 33.70 -13.88 -13.43
C GLY A 142 32.76 -13.50 -12.28
N VAL A 143 32.06 -14.49 -11.72
CA VAL A 143 31.06 -14.29 -10.65
C VAL A 143 31.52 -14.98 -9.37
N GLU A 144 31.54 -14.23 -8.27
CA GLU A 144 31.81 -14.72 -6.93
C GLU A 144 30.53 -14.72 -6.08
N TRP A 145 30.36 -15.80 -5.31
CA TRP A 145 29.21 -16.02 -4.45
C TRP A 145 29.65 -16.09 -2.99
N ASN A 146 29.37 -15.04 -2.23
CA ASN A 146 29.67 -14.91 -0.81
C ASN A 146 28.38 -14.99 0.01
N LEU A 147 27.75 -16.17 0.00
CA LEU A 147 26.46 -16.41 0.65
C LEU A 147 26.67 -17.10 2.00
N SER A 148 26.03 -16.58 3.05
CA SER A 148 26.15 -17.06 4.43
C SER A 148 25.06 -18.08 4.80
N GLY A 149 23.90 -18.03 4.13
CA GLY A 149 22.78 -18.94 4.35
C GLY A 149 22.46 -19.84 3.14
N PRO A 150 21.72 -20.94 3.35
CA PRO A 150 21.21 -21.74 2.25
C PRO A 150 20.06 -21.02 1.52
N HIS A 151 20.15 -20.93 0.18
CA HIS A 151 19.05 -20.47 -0.67
C HIS A 151 18.32 -21.66 -1.29
N LEU A 152 17.11 -21.94 -0.79
CA LEU A 152 16.40 -23.15 -1.20
C LEU A 152 15.91 -23.08 -2.65
N PRO A 153 15.94 -24.21 -3.40
CA PRO A 153 15.37 -24.27 -4.73
C PRO A 153 13.91 -23.84 -4.77
N ARG A 154 13.57 -22.99 -5.73
CA ARG A 154 12.19 -22.61 -6.01
C ARG A 154 11.54 -23.70 -6.86
N GLU A 155 10.38 -24.18 -6.41
CA GLU A 155 9.56 -25.12 -7.20
C GLU A 155 9.22 -24.52 -8.57
N PHE A 156 8.97 -23.21 -8.60
CA PHE A 156 8.59 -22.45 -9.77
C PHE A 156 9.02 -20.99 -9.61
N ALA A 157 9.73 -20.45 -10.60
CA ALA A 157 10.04 -19.04 -10.75
C ALA A 157 9.81 -18.63 -12.21
N CYS A 158 9.06 -17.55 -12.42
CA CYS A 158 8.74 -17.04 -13.75
C CYS A 158 9.43 -15.68 -13.97
N GLN A 159 10.17 -15.57 -15.05
CA GLN A 159 10.52 -14.32 -15.70
C GLN A 159 9.39 -14.03 -16.68
N TRP A 160 8.68 -12.92 -16.51
CA TRP A 160 7.52 -12.62 -17.36
C TRP A 160 7.59 -11.20 -17.91
N ASN A 161 7.90 -11.10 -19.21
CA ASN A 161 7.91 -9.85 -19.96
C ASN A 161 8.76 -8.75 -19.28
N GLU A 162 9.94 -9.14 -18.83
CA GLU A 162 10.92 -8.28 -18.17
C GLU A 162 12.32 -8.61 -18.71
N SER A 163 13.23 -7.62 -18.69
CA SER A 163 14.63 -7.84 -19.09
C SER A 163 15.31 -8.84 -18.17
N ASP A 164 16.34 -9.53 -18.66
CA ASP A 164 17.09 -10.47 -17.80
C ASP A 164 17.67 -9.76 -16.58
N TRP A 165 18.10 -8.51 -16.75
CA TRP A 165 18.61 -7.71 -15.64
C TRP A 165 17.53 -7.37 -14.61
N ALA A 166 16.35 -6.92 -15.05
CA ALA A 166 15.22 -6.66 -14.16
C ALA A 166 14.82 -7.91 -13.37
N PHE A 167 14.85 -9.08 -14.03
CA PHE A 167 14.58 -10.35 -13.36
C PHE A 167 15.62 -10.69 -12.30
N VAL A 168 16.92 -10.58 -12.63
CA VAL A 168 18.04 -10.81 -11.70
C VAL A 168 17.92 -9.91 -10.47
N GLN A 169 17.64 -8.61 -10.65
CA GLN A 169 17.46 -7.68 -9.54
C GLN A 169 16.29 -8.09 -8.64
N ARG A 170 15.13 -8.39 -9.24
CA ARG A 170 13.91 -8.75 -8.52
C ARG A 170 14.09 -9.98 -7.65
N ILE A 171 14.65 -11.06 -8.22
CA ILE A 171 14.84 -12.31 -7.46
C ILE A 171 15.98 -12.21 -6.44
N SER A 172 17.01 -11.41 -6.70
CA SER A 172 18.06 -11.11 -5.70
C SER A 172 17.48 -10.37 -4.51
N ALA A 173 16.64 -9.36 -4.76
CA ALA A 173 15.99 -8.57 -3.72
C ALA A 173 15.04 -9.40 -2.85
N ASP A 174 14.32 -10.38 -3.43
CA ASP A 174 13.48 -11.31 -2.66
C ASP A 174 14.31 -12.10 -1.63
N GLU A 175 15.51 -12.53 -2.00
CA GLU A 175 16.42 -13.33 -1.15
C GLU A 175 17.33 -12.49 -0.26
N GLY A 176 17.35 -11.16 -0.45
CA GLY A 176 18.28 -10.26 0.26
C GLY A 176 19.72 -10.34 -0.24
N ILE A 177 19.92 -10.81 -1.46
CA ILE A 177 21.23 -10.85 -2.11
C ILE A 177 21.51 -9.47 -2.71
N VAL A 178 22.68 -8.93 -2.40
CA VAL A 178 23.20 -7.68 -2.95
C VAL A 178 24.37 -7.94 -3.90
N LEU A 179 24.53 -7.06 -4.89
CA LEU A 179 25.63 -7.10 -5.85
C LEU A 179 26.60 -5.95 -5.60
N SER A 180 27.88 -6.28 -5.46
CA SER A 180 29.00 -5.34 -5.55
C SER A 180 29.90 -5.69 -6.74
N ILE A 181 30.62 -4.69 -7.26
CA ILE A 181 31.57 -4.86 -8.37
C ILE A 181 32.95 -4.44 -7.91
N GLU A 182 33.91 -5.35 -8.04
CA GLU A 182 35.33 -5.06 -7.85
C GLU A 182 35.98 -4.78 -9.20
N HIS A 183 36.82 -3.75 -9.25
CA HIS A 183 37.45 -3.28 -10.49
C HIS A 183 38.95 -3.48 -10.44
N GLU A 184 39.47 -4.13 -11.48
CA GLU A 184 40.89 -4.20 -11.78
C GLU A 184 41.19 -3.46 -13.09
N ALA A 185 42.46 -3.43 -13.50
CA ALA A 185 42.88 -2.72 -14.71
C ALA A 185 42.29 -3.33 -15.99
N ASN A 186 42.08 -4.64 -16.02
CA ASN A 186 41.74 -5.41 -17.22
C ASN A 186 40.41 -6.18 -17.12
N HIS A 187 39.75 -6.16 -15.96
CA HIS A 187 38.46 -6.79 -15.77
C HIS A 187 37.69 -6.17 -14.58
N HIS A 188 36.41 -6.51 -14.47
CA HIS A 188 35.62 -6.28 -13.27
C HIS A 188 34.97 -7.59 -12.83
N GLN A 189 34.91 -7.82 -11.53
CA GLN A 189 34.35 -9.04 -10.95
C GLN A 189 32.99 -8.75 -10.30
N LEU A 190 32.01 -9.61 -10.54
CA LEU A 190 30.70 -9.52 -9.93
C LEU A 190 30.69 -10.32 -8.62
N ILE A 191 30.34 -9.69 -7.51
CA ILE A 191 30.30 -10.34 -6.19
C ILE A 191 28.87 -10.26 -5.64
N PHE A 192 28.22 -11.41 -5.55
CA PHE A 192 26.90 -11.54 -4.93
C PHE A 192 27.06 -11.96 -3.46
N THR A 193 26.45 -11.23 -2.53
CA THR A 193 26.52 -11.53 -1.10
C THR A 193 25.17 -11.31 -0.41
N ASP A 194 24.88 -12.09 0.63
CA ASP A 194 23.73 -11.90 1.52
C ASP A 194 24.15 -11.35 2.90
N THR A 195 25.45 -11.03 3.07
CA THR A 195 26.04 -10.65 4.35
C THR A 195 26.97 -9.45 4.24
N THR A 196 26.89 -8.57 5.23
CA THR A 196 27.80 -7.42 5.34
C THR A 196 29.18 -7.80 5.88
N GLN A 197 29.32 -9.00 6.44
CA GLN A 197 30.59 -9.46 7.03
C GLN A 197 31.65 -9.80 5.97
N SER A 198 31.21 -10.16 4.76
CA SER A 198 32.09 -10.50 3.64
C SER A 198 32.54 -9.27 2.83
N LEU A 199 32.06 -8.07 3.16
CA LEU A 199 32.41 -6.86 2.41
C LEU A 199 33.89 -6.51 2.60
N PRO A 200 34.61 -6.14 1.53
CA PRO A 200 36.00 -5.66 1.61
C PRO A 200 36.19 -4.52 2.62
N LYS A 201 37.41 -4.33 3.13
CA LYS A 201 37.75 -3.28 4.10
C LYS A 201 38.67 -2.23 3.47
N GLY A 202 38.15 -1.03 3.22
CA GLY A 202 38.82 0.04 2.47
C GLY A 202 39.66 1.02 3.28
N GLY A 203 40.01 0.69 4.52
CA GLY A 203 40.85 1.54 5.38
C GLY A 203 40.08 2.62 6.15
N ALA A 204 40.78 3.62 6.71
CA ALA A 204 40.19 4.67 7.55
C ALA A 204 39.89 5.93 6.74
N LEU A 205 38.70 6.51 6.95
CA LEU A 205 38.36 7.80 6.33
C LEU A 205 39.04 8.97 7.04
N ILE A 206 39.25 10.07 6.33
CA ILE A 206 39.75 11.31 6.94
C ILE A 206 38.64 12.35 6.80
N TYR A 207 38.38 13.13 7.86
CA TYR A 207 37.39 14.19 7.86
C TYR A 207 38.01 15.49 8.33
N GLU A 208 38.08 16.46 7.43
CA GLU A 208 38.72 17.76 7.58
C GLU A 208 37.71 18.87 7.24
N PRO A 209 36.91 19.32 8.23
CA PRO A 209 35.84 20.30 7.99
C PRO A 209 36.32 21.76 7.87
N GLN A 210 37.60 22.04 8.18
CA GLN A 210 38.12 23.40 8.18
C GLN A 210 38.41 23.87 6.75
N ALA A 211 37.81 25.01 6.35
CA ALA A 211 38.11 25.67 5.10
C ALA A 211 39.39 26.51 5.26
N GLY A 212 40.54 25.95 4.85
CA GLY A 212 41.80 26.69 4.83
C GLY A 212 43.00 25.80 4.48
N GLY A 213 43.45 25.87 3.22
CA GLY A 213 44.59 25.10 2.70
C GLY A 213 44.17 23.91 1.82
N THR A 214 45.03 23.52 0.88
CA THR A 214 44.92 22.25 0.15
C THR A 214 45.20 21.13 1.14
N ALA A 215 44.27 20.18 1.30
CA ALA A 215 44.55 18.98 2.10
C ALA A 215 45.68 18.19 1.45
N ASP A 216 46.69 17.78 2.24
CA ASP A 216 47.83 17.02 1.75
C ASP A 216 47.46 15.56 1.38
N GLN A 217 46.23 15.13 1.70
CA GLN A 217 45.73 13.77 1.50
C GLN A 217 44.21 13.77 1.22
N PRO A 218 43.66 12.75 0.52
CA PRO A 218 42.23 12.66 0.27
C PRO A 218 41.39 12.63 1.55
N SER A 219 40.40 13.53 1.64
CA SER A 219 39.56 13.70 2.83
C SER A 219 38.11 14.09 2.52
N LEU A 220 37.23 13.79 3.47
CA LEU A 220 35.86 14.31 3.50
C LEU A 220 35.88 15.73 4.07
N ARG A 221 35.17 16.64 3.43
CA ARG A 221 35.07 18.06 3.81
C ARG A 221 33.70 18.41 4.40
N LYS A 222 32.66 17.71 3.96
CA LYS A 222 31.32 17.79 4.56
C LYS A 222 30.86 16.42 4.99
N PHE A 223 30.19 16.36 6.14
CA PHE A 223 29.61 15.14 6.66
C PHE A 223 28.26 15.45 7.33
N ARG A 224 27.23 14.65 7.04
CA ARG A 224 25.91 14.77 7.63
C ARG A 224 25.37 13.40 8.00
N TYR A 225 24.98 13.24 9.26
CA TYR A 225 24.23 12.07 9.72
C TYR A 225 22.73 12.39 9.75
N SER A 226 21.90 11.42 9.40
CA SER A 226 20.45 11.56 9.32
C SER A 226 19.77 10.32 9.88
N GLN A 227 18.75 10.52 10.72
CA GLN A 227 17.84 9.47 11.15
C GLN A 227 16.41 9.82 10.77
N ARG A 228 15.61 8.80 10.44
CA ARG A 228 14.20 8.96 10.03
C ARG A 228 13.36 7.87 10.70
N MET A 229 12.05 8.13 10.85
CA MET A 229 11.11 7.11 11.28
C MET A 229 11.05 5.98 10.25
N ALA A 230 11.01 4.74 10.73
CA ALA A 230 10.87 3.55 9.92
C ALA A 230 10.02 2.50 10.65
N PRO A 231 9.46 1.49 9.96
CA PRO A 231 8.72 0.41 10.59
C PRO A 231 9.51 -0.24 11.73
N THR A 232 8.81 -0.54 12.83
CA THR A 232 9.38 -1.19 14.03
C THR A 232 9.13 -2.69 14.03
N SER A 233 8.28 -3.20 13.13
CA SER A 233 8.11 -4.62 12.87
C SER A 233 7.52 -4.85 11.47
N THR A 234 7.77 -6.03 10.91
CA THR A 234 7.05 -6.51 9.73
C THR A 234 6.52 -7.92 9.99
N ARG A 235 5.35 -8.24 9.47
CA ARG A 235 4.67 -9.52 9.59
C ARG A 235 4.25 -10.01 8.21
N GLY A 236 4.76 -11.17 7.80
CA GLY A 236 4.35 -11.86 6.58
C GLY A 236 3.46 -13.04 6.92
N ARG A 237 2.43 -13.29 6.10
CA ARG A 237 1.64 -14.51 6.17
C ARG A 237 1.45 -15.11 4.78
N GLU A 238 1.48 -16.44 4.70
CA GLU A 238 1.16 -17.20 3.50
C GLU A 238 0.14 -18.31 3.77
N TYR A 239 -0.55 -18.72 2.71
CA TYR A 239 -1.41 -19.90 2.69
C TYR A 239 -0.74 -21.07 1.97
N THR A 240 -0.77 -22.26 2.59
CA THR A 240 -0.37 -23.51 1.93
C THR A 240 -1.56 -24.46 1.83
N PHE A 241 -1.91 -24.87 0.60
CA PHE A 241 -3.05 -25.76 0.37
C PHE A 241 -2.81 -27.18 0.89
N TRP A 242 -1.54 -27.60 1.00
CA TRP A 242 -1.16 -28.90 1.57
C TRP A 242 -1.52 -29.01 3.05
N ASN A 243 -1.59 -27.89 3.76
CA ASN A 243 -2.04 -27.82 5.15
C ASN A 243 -2.79 -26.51 5.40
N ALA A 244 -4.06 -26.45 4.96
CA ALA A 244 -4.86 -25.23 4.98
C ALA A 244 -5.07 -24.60 6.38
N LYS A 245 -4.86 -25.37 7.46
CA LYS A 245 -4.96 -24.90 8.85
C LYS A 245 -3.64 -24.36 9.40
N TYR A 246 -2.53 -24.62 8.73
CA TYR A 246 -1.22 -24.20 9.19
C TYR A 246 -1.08 -22.68 9.13
N ASN A 247 -0.63 -22.09 10.24
CA ASN A 247 -0.39 -20.67 10.34
C ASN A 247 1.04 -20.35 9.89
N LEU A 248 1.26 -20.33 8.57
CA LEU A 248 2.54 -19.97 7.97
C LEU A 248 2.74 -18.45 8.04
N GLU A 249 3.11 -17.97 9.22
CA GLU A 249 3.27 -16.56 9.55
C GLU A 249 4.61 -16.32 10.25
N HIS A 250 5.31 -15.27 9.84
CA HIS A 250 6.55 -14.84 10.49
C HIS A 250 6.53 -13.36 10.79
N GLN A 251 7.25 -12.98 11.84
CA GLN A 251 7.42 -11.60 12.25
C GLN A 251 8.91 -11.31 12.45
N ALA A 252 9.35 -10.12 12.04
CA ALA A 252 10.68 -9.60 12.35
C ALA A 252 10.57 -8.25 13.07
N ALA A 253 11.54 -8.00 13.95
CA ALA A 253 11.74 -6.74 14.64
C ALA A 253 13.23 -6.34 14.58
N PRO A 254 13.58 -5.04 14.68
CA PRO A 254 14.96 -4.56 14.63
C PRO A 254 15.86 -5.26 15.64
N TYR A 255 17.14 -5.46 15.29
CA TYR A 255 18.12 -5.96 16.26
C TYR A 255 18.36 -4.91 17.37
N ALA A 256 18.62 -5.37 18.60
CA ALA A 256 18.94 -4.48 19.72
C ALA A 256 20.19 -3.60 19.47
N SER A 257 21.12 -4.06 18.61
CA SER A 257 22.31 -3.33 18.18
C SER A 257 22.02 -2.17 17.22
N GLU A 258 20.86 -2.14 16.55
CA GLU A 258 20.44 -0.96 15.77
C GLU A 258 20.07 0.24 16.66
N ALA A 259 19.91 0.04 17.98
CA ALA A 259 19.60 1.12 18.91
C ALA A 259 20.81 2.01 19.27
N LYS A 260 22.03 1.57 18.98
CA LYS A 260 23.28 2.34 19.09
C LYS A 260 24.27 1.80 18.07
N LEU A 261 24.52 2.54 17.00
CA LEU A 261 25.41 2.13 15.91
C LEU A 261 26.87 2.01 16.42
N GLY A 262 27.26 0.89 17.04
CA GLY A 262 28.62 0.76 17.59
C GLY A 262 29.02 -0.47 18.40
N ARG A 263 28.15 -1.46 18.63
CA ARG A 263 28.59 -2.76 19.19
C ARG A 263 28.20 -3.91 18.28
N VAL A 264 29.19 -4.47 17.58
CA VAL A 264 29.12 -5.85 17.12
C VAL A 264 29.21 -6.71 18.39
N THR A 265 28.05 -7.14 18.88
CA THR A 265 27.95 -8.28 19.79
C THR A 265 27.13 -9.31 19.06
N SER A 266 27.72 -10.48 18.84
CA SER A 266 27.17 -11.74 18.31
C SER A 266 25.67 -11.77 18.05
N ASP A 267 25.29 -12.25 16.86
CA ASP A 267 23.93 -12.50 16.37
C ASP A 267 23.10 -13.41 17.30
N VAL A 268 22.68 -12.88 18.44
CA VAL A 268 21.75 -13.56 19.36
C VAL A 268 20.36 -13.05 19.02
N GLU A 269 19.54 -13.94 18.47
CA GLU A 269 18.10 -13.72 18.35
C GLU A 269 17.53 -13.44 19.74
N VAL A 270 16.97 -12.25 19.93
CA VAL A 270 16.14 -11.99 21.11
C VAL A 270 14.84 -12.75 20.88
N SER A 271 14.69 -13.90 21.55
CA SER A 271 13.41 -14.58 21.71
C SER A 271 12.35 -13.58 22.14
N SER A 272 11.18 -13.62 21.49
CA SER A 272 10.08 -12.66 21.59
C SER A 272 9.51 -12.40 23.00
N GLU A 273 10.01 -13.07 24.04
CA GLU A 273 9.50 -12.97 25.42
C GLU A 273 10.14 -11.87 26.29
N TYR A 274 11.21 -11.19 25.86
CA TYR A 274 11.90 -10.18 26.71
C TYR A 274 12.29 -8.86 26.01
N ALA A 275 11.54 -8.41 25.00
CA ALA A 275 11.73 -7.08 24.41
C ALA A 275 10.96 -5.98 25.19
N SER A 276 11.31 -5.75 26.46
CA SER A 276 10.75 -4.67 27.29
C SER A 276 11.56 -3.36 27.23
N SER A 277 12.63 -3.32 26.44
CA SER A 277 13.33 -2.07 26.11
C SER A 277 13.16 -1.78 24.62
N ALA A 278 12.37 -0.75 24.31
CA ALA A 278 12.11 -0.30 22.95
C ALA A 278 13.44 0.05 22.24
N PRO A 279 13.62 -0.31 20.95
CA PRO A 279 14.72 0.20 20.16
C PRO A 279 14.65 1.73 20.12
N SER A 280 15.79 2.41 20.26
CA SER A 280 15.89 3.89 20.28
C SER A 280 15.44 4.59 18.98
N THR A 281 15.06 3.82 17.95
CA THR A 281 14.45 4.34 16.70
C THR A 281 12.92 4.47 16.79
N ALA A 282 12.28 3.93 17.83
CA ALA A 282 10.98 4.44 18.25
C ALA A 282 11.27 5.81 18.87
N GLY A 283 11.03 6.88 18.10
CA GLY A 283 11.24 8.25 18.58
C GLY A 283 10.55 8.53 19.93
N ALA A 284 10.68 9.76 20.45
CA ALA A 284 10.25 10.16 21.80
C ALA A 284 8.84 9.74 22.27
N SER A 285 7.95 9.26 21.38
CA SER A 285 6.61 8.74 21.66
C SER A 285 6.53 7.22 21.93
N GLY A 286 7.56 6.42 21.67
CA GLY A 286 7.54 4.97 21.87
C GLY A 286 6.57 4.19 20.95
N GLY A 287 6.17 4.79 19.82
CA GLY A 287 5.18 4.21 18.90
C GLY A 287 5.62 2.88 18.27
N LYS A 288 4.69 1.92 18.21
CA LYS A 288 4.84 0.65 17.46
C LYS A 288 4.22 0.81 16.07
N TYR A 289 5.04 0.68 15.01
CA TYR A 289 4.65 0.81 13.61
C TYR A 289 4.90 -0.51 12.88
N GLU A 290 3.86 -1.34 12.77
CA GLU A 290 3.92 -2.65 12.08
C GLU A 290 3.51 -2.52 10.60
N ARG A 291 4.20 -3.26 9.73
CA ARG A 291 3.75 -3.56 8.37
C ARG A 291 3.31 -5.01 8.24
N TYR A 292 2.16 -5.25 7.63
CA TYR A 292 1.62 -6.58 7.38
C TYR A 292 1.56 -6.88 5.87
N ARG A 293 1.89 -8.11 5.46
CA ARG A 293 1.85 -8.54 4.06
C ARG A 293 1.22 -9.93 3.89
N TYR A 294 0.35 -10.03 2.89
CA TYR A 294 -0.23 -11.27 2.35
C TYR A 294 -0.52 -11.09 0.85
N PRO A 295 -0.19 -12.05 -0.04
CA PRO A 295 0.67 -13.21 0.21
C PRO A 295 2.09 -12.78 0.58
N ALA A 296 2.81 -13.64 1.28
CA ALA A 296 4.16 -13.35 1.74
C ALA A 296 5.25 -14.04 0.91
N ASP A 297 4.86 -14.84 -0.08
CA ASP A 297 5.70 -15.40 -1.15
C ASP A 297 6.69 -16.49 -0.69
N TYR A 298 6.38 -17.19 0.40
CA TYR A 298 7.17 -18.34 0.88
C TYR A 298 6.26 -19.51 1.26
N LYS A 299 6.69 -20.74 0.96
CA LYS A 299 5.89 -21.95 1.23
C LYS A 299 6.34 -22.76 2.45
N LYS A 300 7.45 -22.36 3.09
CA LYS A 300 8.07 -23.06 4.22
C LYS A 300 8.69 -22.08 5.20
N ASP A 301 8.79 -22.48 6.46
CA ASP A 301 9.34 -21.65 7.54
C ASP A 301 10.82 -21.29 7.31
N GLU A 302 11.61 -22.19 6.73
CA GLU A 302 13.04 -21.99 6.47
C GLU A 302 13.29 -20.82 5.49
N VAL A 303 12.30 -20.50 4.64
CA VAL A 303 12.34 -19.36 3.71
C VAL A 303 11.62 -18.15 4.31
N GLY A 304 10.50 -18.38 5.01
CA GLY A 304 9.66 -17.29 5.47
C GLY A 304 10.31 -16.40 6.53
N LYS A 305 11.09 -16.98 7.43
CA LYS A 305 11.83 -16.22 8.46
C LYS A 305 12.87 -15.27 7.84
N PRO A 306 13.81 -15.72 6.97
CA PRO A 306 14.77 -14.82 6.32
C PRO A 306 14.09 -13.80 5.39
N PHE A 307 13.06 -14.18 4.62
CA PHE A 307 12.30 -13.23 3.77
C PHE A 307 11.71 -12.08 4.59
N THR A 308 11.09 -12.40 5.71
CA THR A 308 10.48 -11.41 6.60
C THR A 308 11.53 -10.48 7.19
N ARG A 309 12.71 -11.01 7.54
CA ARG A 309 13.85 -10.21 8.02
C ARG A 309 14.41 -9.29 6.93
N THR A 310 14.70 -9.82 5.75
CA THR A 310 15.22 -9.06 4.60
C THR A 310 14.32 -7.90 4.25
N ARG A 311 12.99 -8.12 4.23
CA ARG A 311 12.00 -7.06 3.99
C ARG A 311 12.04 -5.96 5.05
N LEU A 312 12.13 -6.31 6.33
CA LEU A 312 12.28 -5.31 7.39
C LEU A 312 13.56 -4.49 7.21
N ASN A 313 14.68 -5.16 6.92
CA ASN A 313 15.97 -4.48 6.71
C ASN A 313 15.89 -3.52 5.51
N ALA A 314 15.26 -3.94 4.41
CA ALA A 314 15.05 -3.11 3.23
C ALA A 314 14.18 -1.87 3.54
N GLU A 315 13.11 -2.03 4.31
CA GLU A 315 12.24 -0.92 4.75
C GLU A 315 12.95 0.05 5.70
N ARG A 316 13.99 -0.42 6.40
CA ARG A 316 14.77 0.35 7.37
C ARG A 316 16.10 0.86 6.81
N ARG A 317 16.44 0.58 5.55
CA ARG A 317 17.73 0.99 4.94
C ARG A 317 18.00 2.50 5.01
N GLU A 318 16.94 3.31 5.02
CA GLU A 318 17.02 4.78 5.14
C GLU A 318 16.81 5.31 6.56
N ALA A 319 16.59 4.42 7.54
CA ALA A 319 16.32 4.80 8.92
C ALA A 319 17.51 5.52 9.56
N ALA A 320 18.73 5.15 9.18
CA ALA A 320 19.98 5.78 9.60
C ALA A 320 20.96 5.86 8.42
N GLN A 321 21.32 7.06 8.00
CA GLN A 321 22.20 7.30 6.85
C GLN A 321 23.27 8.35 7.18
N ALA A 322 24.44 8.20 6.57
CA ALA A 322 25.50 9.18 6.57
C ALA A 322 25.77 9.66 5.14
N PHE A 323 25.99 10.96 4.99
CA PHE A 323 26.30 11.61 3.72
C PHE A 323 27.66 12.30 3.85
N GLY A 324 28.55 12.07 2.90
CA GLY A 324 29.89 12.67 2.86
C GLY A 324 30.15 13.34 1.52
N GLU A 325 30.90 14.45 1.52
CA GLU A 325 31.39 15.14 0.33
C GLU A 325 32.90 15.39 0.51
N GLY A 326 33.72 15.07 -0.49
CA GLY A 326 35.19 15.15 -0.40
C GLY A 326 35.88 14.76 -1.70
N ASP A 327 37.19 14.50 -1.63
CA ASP A 327 38.04 14.11 -2.77
C ASP A 327 38.70 12.73 -2.59
N ALA A 328 38.11 11.90 -1.73
CA ALA A 328 38.52 10.53 -1.46
C ALA A 328 38.10 9.57 -2.60
N ALA A 329 38.84 9.61 -3.71
CA ALA A 329 38.59 8.79 -4.90
C ALA A 329 38.70 7.27 -4.68
N PHE A 330 39.25 6.83 -3.54
CA PHE A 330 39.33 5.41 -3.14
C PHE A 330 38.02 4.86 -2.54
N LEU A 331 37.00 5.70 -2.38
CA LEU A 331 35.67 5.29 -1.93
C LEU A 331 34.94 4.53 -3.04
N VAL A 332 34.49 3.32 -2.73
CA VAL A 332 33.81 2.42 -3.67
C VAL A 332 32.59 1.78 -3.00
N PRO A 333 31.45 1.64 -3.70
CA PRO A 333 30.31 0.90 -3.16
C PRO A 333 30.67 -0.54 -2.80
N GLY A 334 30.02 -1.10 -1.78
CA GLY A 334 30.28 -2.47 -1.32
C GLY A 334 31.56 -2.64 -0.48
N THR A 335 32.30 -1.56 -0.21
CA THR A 335 33.45 -1.60 0.71
C THR A 335 33.11 -0.97 2.06
N SER A 336 33.51 -1.64 3.13
CA SER A 336 33.41 -1.11 4.49
C SER A 336 34.63 -0.25 4.81
N TYR A 337 34.40 0.98 5.25
CA TYR A 337 35.46 1.90 5.66
C TYR A 337 35.41 2.08 7.17
N SER A 338 36.58 1.97 7.81
CA SER A 338 36.71 2.16 9.25
C SER A 338 36.62 3.65 9.60
N ARG A 339 36.14 3.89 10.82
CA ARG A 339 35.81 5.23 11.32
C ARG A 339 37.00 6.17 11.21
N ALA A 340 36.71 7.43 10.89
CA ALA A 340 37.76 8.40 10.65
C ALA A 340 38.68 8.57 11.85
N ARG A 341 39.97 8.88 11.61
CA ARG A 341 40.93 9.34 12.63
C ARG A 341 40.61 10.76 13.14
N SER A 342 39.33 11.09 13.26
CA SER A 342 38.82 12.40 13.69
C SER A 342 37.71 12.17 14.71
N ALA A 343 37.98 12.52 15.97
CA ALA A 343 37.02 12.45 17.06
C ALA A 343 35.70 13.20 16.74
N THR A 344 35.77 14.20 15.85
CA THR A 344 34.62 14.96 15.36
C THR A 344 33.61 14.12 14.58
N LEU A 345 34.08 13.21 13.71
CA LEU A 345 33.19 12.36 12.90
C LEU A 345 32.56 11.26 13.75
N LEU A 346 33.30 10.75 14.75
CA LEU A 346 32.77 9.86 15.78
C LEU A 346 31.63 10.54 16.56
N ASN A 347 31.83 11.77 17.04
CA ASN A 347 30.81 12.51 17.79
C ASN A 347 29.55 12.85 16.96
N LEU A 348 29.66 12.90 15.62
CA LEU A 348 28.53 13.15 14.71
C LEU A 348 27.65 11.91 14.47
N ILE A 349 28.26 10.71 14.44
CA ILE A 349 27.57 9.44 14.16
C ILE A 349 27.10 8.77 15.46
N ASP A 350 27.95 8.80 16.47
CA ASP A 350 27.76 8.18 17.78
C ASP A 350 28.23 9.20 18.82
N PRO A 351 27.41 10.23 19.12
CA PRO A 351 27.78 11.24 20.10
C PRO A 351 28.20 10.52 21.39
N PRO A 352 29.32 10.90 22.01
CA PRO A 352 29.76 10.28 23.25
C PRO A 352 28.57 10.28 24.19
N PRO A 353 28.38 9.19 24.98
CA PRO A 353 27.32 9.17 25.97
C PRO A 353 27.44 10.50 26.71
N ALA A 354 26.34 11.26 26.72
CA ALA A 354 26.34 12.57 27.37
C ALA A 354 27.12 12.40 28.66
N THR A 355 28.19 13.20 28.84
CA THR A 355 28.89 13.25 30.12
C THR A 355 27.82 13.13 31.19
N PRO A 356 27.92 12.18 32.15
CA PRO A 356 26.95 12.15 33.23
C PRO A 356 26.84 13.59 33.68
N PRO A 357 25.60 14.11 33.81
CA PRO A 357 25.40 15.53 34.03
C PRO A 357 26.44 15.98 35.06
N PRO A 358 27.17 17.09 34.84
CA PRO A 358 28.07 17.60 35.86
C PRO A 358 27.29 17.55 37.18
N PRO A 359 27.92 17.12 38.29
CA PRO A 359 27.23 16.96 39.58
C PRO A 359 26.32 18.17 39.71
N PRO A 360 25.01 17.93 39.86
CA PRO A 360 23.94 18.77 39.32
C PRO A 360 24.41 20.20 39.26
N ALA A 361 24.66 20.70 38.03
CA ALA A 361 25.04 22.10 37.82
C ALA A 361 24.20 22.90 38.80
N THR A 362 24.87 23.60 39.72
CA THR A 362 24.28 24.27 40.88
C THR A 362 22.89 24.70 40.49
N PRO A 363 21.83 24.11 41.09
CA PRO A 363 20.48 24.19 40.54
C PRO A 363 20.25 25.62 40.08
N LEU A 364 19.95 25.77 38.77
CA LEU A 364 19.72 27.08 38.15
C LEU A 364 18.95 27.91 39.16
N THR A 365 19.47 29.07 39.53
CA THR A 365 18.79 29.88 40.52
C THR A 365 17.35 30.09 40.04
N PRO A 366 16.36 30.22 40.93
CA PRO A 366 14.97 30.48 40.53
C PRO A 366 14.86 31.59 39.47
N GLU A 367 15.75 32.59 39.52
CA GLU A 367 15.96 33.62 38.50
C GLU A 367 16.35 33.10 37.10
N GLN A 368 17.34 32.20 36.98
CA GLN A 368 17.79 31.67 35.70
C GLN A 368 16.74 30.74 35.06
N VAL A 369 16.00 29.98 35.88
CA VAL A 369 14.85 29.18 35.43
C VAL A 369 13.70 30.08 34.97
N ALA A 370 13.43 31.15 35.71
CA ALA A 370 12.44 32.16 35.33
C ALA A 370 12.82 32.87 34.02
N GLN A 371 14.09 33.24 33.82
CA GLN A 371 14.59 33.86 32.58
C GLN A 371 14.45 32.94 31.36
N GLN A 372 14.86 31.66 31.47
CA GLN A 372 14.72 30.72 30.35
C GLN A 372 13.25 30.45 30.01
N ARG A 373 12.35 30.43 31.00
CA ARG A 373 10.91 30.24 30.78
C ARG A 373 10.23 31.49 30.24
N ALA A 374 10.58 32.68 30.72
CA ALA A 374 10.13 33.95 30.14
C ALA A 374 10.56 34.06 28.67
N ALA A 375 11.82 33.70 28.36
CA ALA A 375 12.30 33.63 26.97
C ALA A 375 11.54 32.59 26.12
N ARG A 376 11.01 31.53 26.72
CA ARG A 376 10.14 30.55 26.04
C ARG A 376 8.74 31.11 25.80
N TYR A 377 8.14 31.82 26.77
CA TYR A 377 6.85 32.48 26.59
C TYR A 377 6.91 33.55 25.50
N VAL A 378 7.95 34.38 25.49
CA VAL A 378 8.18 35.37 24.42
C VAL A 378 8.31 34.71 23.05
N ARG A 379 8.99 33.55 22.96
CA ARG A 379 9.07 32.79 21.70
C ARG A 379 7.72 32.20 21.28
N VAL A 380 6.91 31.74 22.22
CA VAL A 380 5.56 31.20 21.95
C VAL A 380 4.64 32.32 21.48
N GLU A 381 4.65 33.49 22.13
CA GLU A 381 3.90 34.67 21.68
C GLU A 381 4.34 35.13 20.30
N ALA A 382 5.66 35.22 20.05
CA ALA A 382 6.20 35.57 18.73
C ALA A 382 5.81 34.53 17.66
N ALA A 383 5.77 33.24 18.00
CA ALA A 383 5.31 32.19 17.09
C ALA A 383 3.79 32.25 16.84
N MET A 384 2.99 32.60 17.85
CA MET A 384 1.55 32.77 17.73
C MET A 384 1.16 34.06 16.99
N ALA A 385 2.02 35.09 16.97
CA ALA A 385 1.85 36.26 16.13
C ALA A 385 2.03 35.95 14.62
N ASN A 386 2.79 34.89 14.29
CA ASN A 386 3.03 34.48 12.91
C ASN A 386 1.78 33.86 12.26
N THR A 387 1.29 34.49 11.18
CA THR A 387 0.07 34.07 10.46
C THR A 387 0.20 32.68 9.84
N ALA A 388 1.38 32.26 9.38
CA ALA A 388 1.59 30.92 8.82
C ALA A 388 1.52 29.83 9.91
N VAL A 389 2.05 30.11 11.09
CA VAL A 389 1.97 29.20 12.25
C VAL A 389 0.53 29.04 12.70
N ARG A 390 -0.21 30.16 12.87
CA ARG A 390 -1.66 30.12 13.17
C ARG A 390 -2.44 29.35 12.12
N LYS A 391 -2.15 29.57 10.83
CA LYS A 391 -2.79 28.85 9.71
C LYS A 391 -2.52 27.34 9.76
N ARG A 392 -1.36 26.91 10.24
CA ARG A 392 -1.02 25.49 10.43
C ARG A 392 -1.73 24.89 11.65
N LEU A 393 -1.75 25.62 12.77
CA LEU A 393 -2.37 25.16 14.02
C LEU A 393 -3.91 25.10 13.95
N ARG A 394 -4.56 25.88 13.08
CA ARG A 394 -6.03 25.91 12.93
C ARG A 394 -6.67 24.55 12.59
N ARG A 395 -5.90 23.59 12.09
CA ARG A 395 -6.36 22.25 11.69
C ARG A 395 -5.82 21.15 12.61
N CYS A 396 -5.12 21.50 13.68
CA CYS A 396 -4.63 20.52 14.64
C CYS A 396 -5.83 19.89 15.37
N VAL A 397 -5.89 18.57 15.32
CA VAL A 397 -6.79 17.81 16.20
C VAL A 397 -6.12 17.76 17.56
N VAL A 398 -6.82 18.25 18.58
CA VAL A 398 -6.30 18.30 19.95
C VAL A 398 -7.20 17.50 20.87
N THR A 399 -6.61 16.99 21.94
CA THR A 399 -7.35 16.37 23.02
C THR A 399 -7.34 17.32 24.21
N MET A 400 -8.52 17.79 24.60
CA MET A 400 -8.69 18.66 25.77
C MET A 400 -10.03 18.36 26.45
N ALA A 401 -10.18 18.81 27.69
CA ALA A 401 -11.43 18.67 28.41
C ALA A 401 -12.53 19.55 27.80
N THR A 402 -13.78 19.17 27.98
CA THR A 402 -14.94 19.95 27.53
C THR A 402 -15.08 21.24 28.35
N GLU A 403 -15.30 22.37 27.66
CA GLU A 403 -15.53 23.68 28.31
C GLU A 403 -16.95 23.79 28.89
N TRP A 404 -17.83 22.84 28.55
CA TRP A 404 -19.25 22.86 28.88
C TRP A 404 -19.61 22.02 30.12
N SER A 405 -18.61 21.60 30.91
CA SER A 405 -18.77 20.84 32.14
C SER A 405 -18.66 21.75 33.36
N THR A 406 -19.69 21.72 34.20
CA THR A 406 -19.69 22.44 35.48
C THR A 406 -18.63 21.90 36.43
N ALA A 407 -18.36 20.58 36.39
CA ALA A 407 -17.39 19.91 37.26
C ALA A 407 -15.93 20.33 37.00
N LEU A 408 -15.63 20.82 35.79
CA LEU A 408 -14.26 21.19 35.39
C LEU A 408 -14.00 22.70 35.42
N PHE A 409 -14.99 23.50 35.85
CA PHE A 409 -14.89 24.96 35.83
C PHE A 409 -13.65 25.48 36.58
N GLU A 410 -13.45 25.05 37.83
CA GLU A 410 -12.30 25.51 38.63
C GLU A 410 -10.97 25.04 38.02
N GLN A 411 -10.91 23.85 37.44
CA GLN A 411 -9.70 23.38 36.76
C GLN A 411 -9.32 24.27 35.58
N HIS A 412 -10.30 24.79 34.84
CA HIS A 412 -10.07 25.62 33.64
C HIS A 412 -9.82 27.08 33.96
N TRP A 413 -10.52 27.63 34.95
CA TRP A 413 -10.63 29.09 35.12
C TRP A 413 -10.04 29.63 36.41
N ASN A 414 -9.69 28.79 37.39
CA ASN A 414 -9.18 29.26 38.69
C ASN A 414 -7.88 30.07 38.59
N TRP A 415 -7.15 29.97 37.48
CA TRP A 415 -5.98 30.82 37.21
C TRP A 415 -6.33 32.32 37.10
N LEU A 416 -7.60 32.66 36.80
CA LEU A 416 -8.06 34.05 36.71
C LEU A 416 -8.09 34.77 38.07
N LYS A 417 -8.26 34.02 39.18
CA LYS A 417 -8.11 34.54 40.57
C LYS A 417 -6.65 34.83 40.92
N GLY A 418 -5.74 34.61 39.97
CA GLY A 418 -4.33 34.57 40.19
C GLY A 418 -3.90 33.28 40.87
N ARG A 419 -2.59 33.08 40.95
CA ARG A 419 -1.99 32.01 41.74
C ARG A 419 -0.77 32.57 42.46
N PRO A 420 -0.56 32.22 43.74
CA PRO A 420 0.66 32.57 44.43
C PRO A 420 1.87 32.02 43.68
N SER A 421 2.99 32.73 43.83
CA SER A 421 4.25 32.33 43.25
C SER A 421 4.62 30.91 43.72
N ASP A 422 4.73 29.97 42.78
CA ASP A 422 5.10 28.61 43.11
C ASP A 422 6.59 28.53 43.51
N SER A 423 7.09 27.33 43.83
CA SER A 423 8.50 27.08 44.17
C SER A 423 9.52 27.47 43.07
N ARG A 424 9.04 28.00 41.94
CA ARG A 424 9.81 28.42 40.76
C ARG A 424 9.62 29.91 40.46
N GLY A 425 8.98 30.68 41.35
CA GLY A 425 8.86 32.14 41.23
C GLY A 425 7.75 32.63 40.30
N ILE A 426 6.84 31.76 39.84
CA ILE A 426 5.83 32.10 38.82
C ILE A 426 4.44 32.21 39.45
N GLY A 427 4.11 33.40 39.94
CA GLY A 427 2.74 33.80 40.28
C GLY A 427 2.01 34.34 39.06
N VAL A 428 0.69 34.24 39.05
CA VAL A 428 -0.15 35.02 38.12
C VAL A 428 -0.93 35.97 39.03
N GLU A 429 -0.80 37.27 38.81
CA GLU A 429 -1.63 38.23 39.55
C GLU A 429 -3.10 38.04 39.19
N SER A 430 -3.99 38.33 40.13
CA SER A 430 -5.42 38.20 39.87
C SER A 430 -5.81 39.05 38.67
N CYS A 431 -6.36 38.42 37.65
CA CYS A 431 -6.75 39.08 36.41
C CYS A 431 -8.15 39.71 36.53
N VAL A 432 -8.90 39.33 37.56
CA VAL A 432 -10.28 39.77 37.84
C VAL A 432 -10.48 39.92 39.35
N SER A 433 -11.45 40.74 39.77
CA SER A 433 -11.89 40.79 41.17
C SER A 433 -12.79 39.59 41.52
N ASP A 434 -12.94 39.29 42.80
CA ASP A 434 -13.77 38.17 43.27
C ASP A 434 -15.23 38.29 42.83
N ASP A 435 -15.78 39.51 42.76
CA ASP A 435 -17.15 39.76 42.28
C ASP A 435 -17.28 39.50 40.76
N VAL A 436 -16.25 39.81 39.98
CA VAL A 436 -16.22 39.54 38.53
C VAL A 436 -16.05 38.05 38.27
N TYR A 437 -15.16 37.37 39.02
CA TYR A 437 -14.97 35.93 38.91
C TYR A 437 -16.26 35.17 39.25
N THR A 438 -16.96 35.58 40.32
CA THR A 438 -18.23 34.96 40.73
C THR A 438 -19.30 35.10 39.64
N ARG A 439 -19.42 36.28 39.01
CA ARG A 439 -20.35 36.48 37.88
C ARG A 439 -19.96 35.66 36.65
N PHE A 440 -18.67 35.58 36.35
CA PHE A 440 -18.15 34.74 35.25
C PHE A 440 -18.44 33.26 35.49
N GLN A 441 -18.21 32.78 36.71
CA GLN A 441 -18.54 31.42 37.12
C GLN A 441 -20.02 31.11 36.93
N GLN A 442 -20.92 31.98 37.41
CA GLN A 442 -22.36 31.82 37.20
C GLN A 442 -22.72 31.76 35.72
N HIS A 443 -22.10 32.60 34.88
CA HIS A 443 -22.33 32.61 33.44
C HIS A 443 -21.86 31.31 32.76
N CYS A 444 -20.64 30.84 33.03
CA CYS A 444 -20.13 29.58 32.50
C CYS A 444 -20.95 28.38 32.98
N MET A 445 -21.37 28.36 34.24
CA MET A 445 -22.26 27.32 34.77
C MET A 445 -23.61 27.31 34.05
N ALA A 446 -24.20 28.47 33.76
CA ALA A 446 -25.46 28.56 33.01
C ALA A 446 -25.36 28.08 31.55
N LEU A 447 -24.17 28.19 30.94
CA LEU A 447 -23.91 27.70 29.58
C LEU A 447 -23.46 26.24 29.53
N SER A 448 -23.07 25.67 30.68
CA SER A 448 -22.64 24.29 30.78
C SER A 448 -23.84 23.35 30.67
N PHE A 449 -23.78 22.39 29.75
CA PHE A 449 -24.86 21.45 29.49
C PHE A 449 -24.40 19.98 29.58
N TRP A 450 -23.11 19.74 29.81
CA TRP A 450 -22.51 18.40 29.69
C TRP A 450 -23.13 17.39 30.66
N GLU A 451 -23.28 17.76 31.93
CA GLU A 451 -23.87 16.89 32.96
C GLU A 451 -25.38 16.68 32.73
N VAL A 452 -26.08 17.65 32.14
CA VAL A 452 -27.52 17.57 31.84
C VAL A 452 -27.78 16.70 30.61
N ALA A 453 -26.88 16.71 29.63
CA ALA A 453 -27.02 15.95 28.40
C ALA A 453 -26.88 14.43 28.57
N GLY A 454 -26.39 13.96 29.72
CA GLY A 454 -26.27 12.52 30.03
C GLY A 454 -25.40 11.75 29.02
N MET A 455 -24.42 12.41 28.40
CA MET A 455 -23.59 11.80 27.36
C MET A 455 -22.65 10.74 27.97
N PRO A 456 -22.48 9.56 27.35
CA PRO A 456 -21.57 8.51 27.81
C PRO A 456 -20.09 8.82 27.48
N LEU A 457 -19.70 10.09 27.42
CA LEU A 457 -18.40 10.57 26.96
C LEU A 457 -17.62 11.23 28.11
N ASP A 458 -16.31 10.99 28.16
CA ASP A 458 -15.42 11.49 29.22
C ASP A 458 -15.18 13.00 29.12
N ALA A 459 -15.79 13.78 30.03
CA ALA A 459 -15.65 15.23 30.08
C ALA A 459 -14.18 15.71 30.14
N GLY A 460 -13.27 14.93 30.73
CA GLY A 460 -11.85 15.28 30.87
C GLY A 460 -11.00 15.06 29.62
N ARG A 461 -11.53 14.37 28.60
CA ARG A 461 -10.77 13.98 27.41
C ARG A 461 -11.61 13.91 26.14
N GLN A 462 -11.85 15.09 25.55
CA GLN A 462 -12.55 15.24 24.28
C GLN A 462 -11.57 15.46 23.13
N VAL A 463 -11.90 14.92 21.95
CA VAL A 463 -11.15 15.17 20.72
C VAL A 463 -11.82 16.30 19.96
N HIS A 464 -11.13 17.42 19.81
CA HIS A 464 -11.64 18.59 19.11
C HIS A 464 -11.13 18.60 17.67
N PHE A 465 -12.08 18.72 16.73
CA PHE A 465 -11.82 18.85 15.30
C PHE A 465 -12.20 20.24 14.82
N HIS A 466 -11.58 20.70 13.73
CA HIS A 466 -12.08 21.88 13.04
C HIS A 466 -13.46 21.56 12.44
N PRO A 467 -14.55 22.22 12.87
CA PRO A 467 -15.92 21.78 12.57
C PRO A 467 -16.20 21.74 11.07
N GLY A 468 -15.73 22.72 10.30
CA GLY A 468 -15.91 22.73 8.85
C GLY A 468 -15.13 21.63 8.10
N GLU A 469 -13.97 21.20 8.61
CA GLU A 469 -13.18 20.14 7.97
C GLU A 469 -13.75 18.76 8.33
N PHE A 470 -14.21 18.60 9.57
CA PHE A 470 -14.93 17.41 10.00
C PHE A 470 -16.21 17.19 9.18
N ILE A 471 -17.02 18.23 9.01
CA ILE A 471 -18.25 18.18 8.18
C ILE A 471 -17.90 17.88 6.72
N SER A 472 -16.87 18.53 6.15
CA SER A 472 -16.43 18.28 4.78
C SER A 472 -15.95 16.84 4.56
N ALA A 473 -15.24 16.26 5.53
CA ALA A 473 -14.81 14.87 5.49
C ALA A 473 -16.00 13.91 5.62
N PHE A 474 -16.92 14.17 6.54
CA PHE A 474 -18.08 13.31 6.80
C PHE A 474 -19.08 13.32 5.63
N LYS A 475 -19.25 14.46 4.95
CA LYS A 475 -20.07 14.57 3.73
C LYS A 475 -19.60 13.61 2.62
N ARG A 476 -18.31 13.28 2.56
CA ARG A 476 -17.76 12.34 1.57
C ARG A 476 -18.13 10.88 1.85
N CYS A 477 -18.66 10.55 3.03
CA CYS A 477 -19.05 9.18 3.36
C CYS A 477 -20.33 8.74 2.64
N GLY A 478 -21.16 9.67 2.13
CA GLY A 478 -22.37 9.35 1.35
C GLY A 478 -23.46 8.59 2.12
N TRP A 479 -23.40 8.60 3.46
CA TRP A 479 -24.39 7.95 4.32
C TRP A 479 -25.67 8.78 4.39
N LEU A 480 -26.81 8.11 4.24
CA LEU A 480 -28.11 8.74 4.45
C LEU A 480 -28.46 8.68 5.95
N SER A 481 -28.89 9.82 6.48
CA SER A 481 -29.61 9.90 7.74
C SER A 481 -31.00 9.27 7.65
N LYS A 482 -31.63 9.05 8.80
CA LYS A 482 -33.00 8.52 8.86
C LYS A 482 -33.99 9.42 8.13
N ASP A 483 -33.88 10.73 8.29
CA ASP A 483 -34.77 11.72 7.68
C ASP A 483 -34.59 11.80 6.16
N GLU A 484 -33.34 11.80 5.70
CA GLU A 484 -33.02 11.73 4.26
C GLU A 484 -33.58 10.45 3.63
N PHE A 485 -33.36 9.31 4.27
CA PHE A 485 -33.83 8.04 3.77
C PHE A 485 -35.35 7.90 3.84
N LYS A 486 -36.00 8.51 4.84
CA LYS A 486 -37.46 8.57 4.91
C LYS A 486 -38.06 9.38 3.75
N ARG A 487 -37.35 10.40 3.24
CA ARG A 487 -37.74 11.10 2.00
C ARG A 487 -37.57 10.21 0.76
N VAL A 488 -36.53 9.37 0.72
CA VAL A 488 -36.33 8.38 -0.36
C VAL A 488 -37.52 7.40 -0.41
N TYR A 489 -37.89 6.84 0.74
CA TYR A 489 -38.97 5.86 0.91
C TYR A 489 -40.04 6.32 1.92
N PRO A 490 -40.95 7.21 1.53
CA PRO A 490 -41.96 7.76 2.44
C PRO A 490 -42.88 6.71 3.05
N ARG A 491 -43.14 5.60 2.32
CA ARG A 491 -44.01 4.51 2.79
C ARG A 491 -43.32 3.55 3.77
N ALA A 492 -41.99 3.58 3.90
CA ALA A 492 -41.27 2.69 4.82
C ALA A 492 -41.67 2.98 6.28
N THR A 493 -42.00 1.98 7.08
CA THR A 493 -42.25 2.20 8.52
C THR A 493 -40.97 2.62 9.24
N GLN A 494 -41.08 3.30 10.39
CA GLN A 494 -39.90 3.69 11.17
C GLN A 494 -39.07 2.46 11.58
N GLN A 495 -39.74 1.37 11.94
CA GLN A 495 -39.10 0.10 12.24
C GLN A 495 -38.28 -0.44 11.06
N ASN A 496 -38.79 -0.35 9.83
CA ASN A 496 -38.06 -0.80 8.64
C ASN A 496 -36.89 0.12 8.30
N VAL A 497 -37.05 1.44 8.47
CA VAL A 497 -35.94 2.40 8.33
C VAL A 497 -34.83 2.04 9.34
N ASP A 498 -35.17 1.88 10.62
CA ASP A 498 -34.21 1.54 11.67
C ASP A 498 -33.53 0.20 11.42
N LYS A 499 -34.29 -0.80 10.94
CA LYS A 499 -33.79 -2.13 10.64
C LYS A 499 -32.83 -2.16 9.46
N TYR A 500 -33.10 -1.43 8.37
CA TYR A 500 -32.37 -1.60 7.11
C TYR A 500 -31.39 -0.47 6.77
N LEU A 501 -31.57 0.75 7.28
CA LEU A 501 -30.78 1.92 6.87
C LEU A 501 -29.27 1.72 7.02
N ILE A 502 -28.82 1.18 8.16
CA ILE A 502 -27.39 0.94 8.39
C ILE A 502 -26.82 -0.06 7.37
N HIS A 503 -27.61 -1.06 6.98
CA HIS A 503 -27.20 -2.04 5.98
C HIS A 503 -27.23 -1.46 4.57
N ILE A 504 -28.19 -0.58 4.27
CA ILE A 504 -28.25 0.18 3.02
C ILE A 504 -27.01 1.06 2.87
N ASN A 505 -26.62 1.82 3.90
CA ASN A 505 -25.41 2.64 3.85
C ASN A 505 -24.14 1.79 3.66
N LYS A 506 -24.07 0.60 4.29
CA LYS A 506 -22.96 -0.35 4.07
C LYS A 506 -22.94 -0.90 2.65
N VAL A 507 -24.08 -1.33 2.12
CA VAL A 507 -24.19 -1.91 0.76
C VAL A 507 -23.92 -0.86 -0.29
N ARG A 508 -24.39 0.38 -0.11
CA ARG A 508 -24.10 1.47 -1.05
C ARG A 508 -22.61 1.73 -1.18
N ASN A 509 -21.88 1.73 -0.06
CA ASN A 509 -20.43 1.83 -0.08
C ASN A 509 -19.78 0.60 -0.72
N LYS A 510 -20.20 -0.62 -0.33
CA LYS A 510 -19.66 -1.88 -0.82
C LYS A 510 -19.73 -2.01 -2.36
N TYR A 511 -20.80 -1.52 -2.98
CA TYR A 511 -21.04 -1.67 -4.42
C TYR A 511 -20.98 -0.35 -5.20
N SER A 512 -20.36 0.70 -4.62
CA SER A 512 -20.17 2.01 -5.27
C SER A 512 -21.48 2.65 -5.77
N LEU A 513 -22.54 2.56 -4.97
CA LEU A 513 -23.87 3.15 -5.22
C LEU A 513 -24.06 4.50 -4.48
N VAL A 514 -22.95 5.13 -4.10
CA VAL A 514 -22.94 6.41 -3.37
C VAL A 514 -23.16 7.61 -4.28
N ASP A 515 -22.82 7.48 -5.56
CA ASP A 515 -23.11 8.46 -6.60
C ASP A 515 -24.60 8.77 -6.68
N GLU A 516 -24.94 10.03 -6.90
CA GLU A 516 -26.32 10.54 -6.92
C GLU A 516 -27.16 9.81 -7.98
N LEU A 517 -26.65 9.73 -9.20
CA LEU A 517 -27.38 9.20 -10.35
C LEU A 517 -27.50 7.68 -10.22
N ILE A 518 -26.40 6.98 -9.92
CA ILE A 518 -26.42 5.52 -9.72
C ILE A 518 -27.32 5.15 -8.52
N GLY A 519 -27.20 5.89 -7.42
CA GLY A 519 -28.01 5.68 -6.22
C GLY A 519 -29.50 5.90 -6.47
N SER A 520 -29.86 6.91 -7.27
CA SER A 520 -31.25 7.19 -7.63
C SER A 520 -31.90 6.04 -8.40
N HIS A 521 -31.19 5.47 -9.37
CA HIS A 521 -31.64 4.28 -10.11
C HIS A 521 -31.71 3.05 -9.23
N PHE A 522 -30.72 2.83 -8.37
CA PHE A 522 -30.72 1.72 -7.42
C PHE A 522 -31.97 1.73 -6.53
N PHE A 523 -32.25 2.88 -5.91
CA PHE A 523 -33.43 3.02 -5.06
C PHE A 523 -34.74 3.08 -5.85
N GLY A 524 -34.78 3.70 -7.03
CA GLY A 524 -35.98 3.73 -7.86
C GLY A 524 -36.44 2.34 -8.27
N GLN A 525 -35.49 1.46 -8.61
CA GLN A 525 -35.78 0.06 -8.91
C GLN A 525 -36.23 -0.71 -7.67
N ALA A 526 -35.56 -0.51 -6.53
CA ALA A 526 -35.93 -1.20 -5.29
C ALA A 526 -37.23 -0.67 -4.65
N ALA A 527 -37.65 0.56 -4.98
CA ALA A 527 -38.91 1.14 -4.55
C ALA A 527 -40.10 0.28 -4.99
N VAL A 528 -40.10 -0.19 -6.24
CA VAL A 528 -41.15 -1.05 -6.78
C VAL A 528 -41.08 -2.46 -6.19
N GLU A 529 -39.87 -3.03 -6.14
CA GLU A 529 -39.65 -4.44 -5.79
C GLU A 529 -39.90 -4.75 -4.32
N SER A 530 -39.55 -3.82 -3.43
CA SER A 530 -39.78 -3.94 -1.99
C SER A 530 -41.03 -3.18 -1.51
N ASN A 531 -41.74 -2.52 -2.43
CA ASN A 531 -42.75 -1.53 -2.12
C ASN A 531 -42.24 -0.53 -1.06
N GLN A 532 -41.09 0.08 -1.34
CA GLN A 532 -40.39 1.02 -0.45
C GLN A 532 -40.11 0.44 0.94
N LEU A 533 -39.47 -0.74 1.00
CA LEU A 533 -39.17 -1.52 2.20
C LEU A 533 -40.38 -2.06 2.98
N LEU A 534 -41.60 -2.00 2.47
CA LEU A 534 -42.73 -2.61 3.16
C LEU A 534 -42.58 -4.13 3.21
N TRP A 535 -42.06 -4.75 2.14
CA TRP A 535 -41.97 -6.20 2.02
C TRP A 535 -40.59 -6.64 1.51
N MET A 536 -40.00 -7.62 2.19
CA MET A 536 -38.71 -8.25 1.83
C MET A 536 -38.86 -9.67 1.32
N SER A 537 -40.08 -10.06 1.01
CA SER A 537 -40.44 -11.29 0.31
C SER A 537 -41.63 -10.97 -0.57
N GLU A 538 -41.70 -11.65 -1.70
CA GLU A 538 -42.89 -11.67 -2.53
C GLU A 538 -44.06 -12.18 -1.68
N LEU A 539 -45.19 -11.46 -1.74
CA LEU A 539 -46.37 -11.75 -0.92
C LEU A 539 -47.21 -12.83 -1.59
N SER A 540 -47.69 -13.79 -0.80
CA SER A 540 -48.69 -14.77 -1.20
C SER A 540 -49.95 -14.63 -0.34
N ASN A 541 -51.12 -14.73 -0.94
CA ASN A 541 -52.35 -14.98 -0.18
C ASN A 541 -52.40 -16.49 0.11
N GLY A 542 -52.12 -16.89 1.35
CA GLY A 542 -52.07 -18.30 1.77
C GLY A 542 -50.65 -18.88 1.85
N ASP A 543 -50.54 -20.21 1.85
CA ASP A 543 -49.26 -20.92 1.94
C ASP A 543 -48.33 -20.56 0.77
N PRO A 544 -47.16 -19.93 1.03
CA PRO A 544 -46.19 -19.56 0.00
C PRO A 544 -45.77 -20.76 -0.84
N MET A 545 -45.72 -21.95 -0.22
CA MET A 545 -45.31 -23.18 -0.86
C MET A 545 -46.34 -23.69 -1.87
N THR A 546 -47.58 -23.25 -1.78
CA THR A 546 -48.65 -23.60 -2.72
C THR A 546 -48.89 -22.49 -3.72
N TYR A 547 -48.87 -21.23 -3.28
CA TYR A 547 -49.08 -20.07 -4.14
C TYR A 547 -48.02 -19.98 -5.25
N PHE A 548 -46.74 -20.05 -4.90
CA PHE A 548 -45.64 -19.89 -5.86
C PHE A 548 -45.43 -21.09 -6.79
N ARG A 549 -46.29 -22.10 -6.73
CA ARG A 549 -46.25 -23.24 -7.67
C ARG A 549 -46.59 -22.85 -9.10
N HIS A 550 -47.20 -21.70 -9.35
CA HIS A 550 -47.38 -21.21 -10.72
C HIS A 550 -46.04 -20.93 -11.42
N TYR A 551 -44.96 -20.73 -10.67
CA TYR A 551 -43.60 -20.63 -11.20
C TYR A 551 -42.94 -21.98 -11.52
N GLU A 552 -43.54 -23.12 -11.12
CA GLU A 552 -43.08 -24.47 -11.50
C GLU A 552 -43.23 -24.75 -12.99
N ALA A 553 -44.15 -24.05 -13.66
CA ALA A 553 -44.44 -24.21 -15.07
C ALA A 553 -43.90 -23.03 -15.90
N ALA A 554 -43.18 -22.08 -15.31
CA ALA A 554 -42.80 -20.86 -16.03
C ALA A 554 -41.44 -21.01 -16.74
N LYS A 555 -41.45 -21.18 -18.07
CA LYS A 555 -40.26 -21.12 -18.96
C LYS A 555 -39.10 -22.02 -18.52
N ASN A 556 -39.40 -23.27 -18.20
CA ASN A 556 -38.53 -24.08 -17.34
C ASN A 556 -37.25 -24.62 -18.02
N TYR A 557 -37.27 -25.00 -19.30
CA TYR A 557 -36.06 -25.51 -19.99
C TYR A 557 -35.24 -24.42 -20.73
N VAL A 558 -35.74 -23.17 -20.82
CA VAL A 558 -35.00 -22.04 -21.41
C VAL A 558 -34.15 -21.29 -20.36
N GLY A 559 -34.02 -21.86 -19.15
CA GLY A 559 -32.92 -21.58 -18.22
C GLY A 559 -33.03 -20.31 -17.37
N TRP A 560 -34.20 -19.67 -17.24
CA TRP A 560 -34.26 -18.39 -16.52
C TRP A 560 -34.26 -18.56 -14.99
N LEU A 561 -34.99 -19.53 -14.44
CA LEU A 561 -35.12 -19.74 -12.98
C LEU A 561 -34.33 -20.95 -12.46
N GLY A 562 -34.08 -21.94 -13.31
CA GLY A 562 -33.34 -23.16 -12.96
C GLY A 562 -34.10 -24.05 -11.97
N ASN A 563 -35.43 -24.14 -12.07
CA ASN A 563 -36.20 -25.01 -11.19
C ASN A 563 -36.11 -26.45 -11.71
N VAL A 564 -35.70 -27.39 -10.86
CA VAL A 564 -35.43 -28.79 -11.24
C VAL A 564 -36.02 -29.82 -10.28
N GLU A 565 -36.38 -29.39 -9.08
CA GLU A 565 -37.08 -30.23 -8.10
C GLU A 565 -38.54 -29.79 -7.99
N TRP A 566 -39.40 -30.71 -7.56
CA TRP A 566 -40.76 -30.38 -7.16
C TRP A 566 -40.72 -29.23 -6.14
N ASN A 567 -41.48 -28.17 -6.43
CA ASN A 567 -41.77 -27.08 -5.51
C ASN A 567 -40.58 -26.11 -5.25
N ASP A 568 -39.69 -26.01 -6.24
CA ASP A 568 -38.66 -24.98 -6.33
C ASP A 568 -39.18 -23.54 -6.40
N GLY A 569 -40.32 -23.30 -7.03
CA GLY A 569 -40.98 -22.00 -7.08
C GLY A 569 -41.30 -21.46 -5.68
N GLY A 570 -41.79 -22.32 -4.78
CA GLY A 570 -42.02 -21.96 -3.37
C GLY A 570 -40.74 -21.78 -2.57
N LYS A 571 -39.77 -22.68 -2.78
CA LYS A 571 -38.48 -22.67 -2.07
C LYS A 571 -37.62 -21.46 -2.45
N PHE A 572 -37.56 -21.12 -3.73
CA PHE A 572 -36.75 -20.05 -4.33
C PHE A 572 -37.58 -18.86 -4.85
N ARG A 573 -38.69 -18.57 -4.17
CA ARG A 573 -39.49 -17.35 -4.37
C ARG A 573 -38.67 -16.07 -4.16
N GLY A 574 -39.20 -14.95 -4.65
CA GLY A 574 -38.60 -13.62 -4.49
C GLY A 574 -38.37 -13.26 -3.02
N ARG A 575 -37.11 -12.94 -2.66
CA ARG A 575 -36.73 -12.39 -1.35
C ARG A 575 -35.70 -11.27 -1.44
N GLY A 576 -35.67 -10.44 -0.41
CA GLY A 576 -34.76 -9.32 -0.27
C GLY A 576 -35.19 -8.08 -1.05
N PHE A 577 -34.33 -7.08 -1.04
CA PHE A 577 -34.60 -5.72 -1.49
C PHE A 577 -34.88 -5.61 -3.01
N LYS A 578 -34.39 -6.59 -3.79
CA LYS A 578 -34.61 -6.71 -5.25
C LYS A 578 -35.48 -7.90 -5.67
N GLN A 579 -36.06 -8.63 -4.69
CA GLN A 579 -36.82 -9.87 -4.91
C GLN A 579 -36.04 -10.89 -5.76
N MET A 580 -34.97 -11.44 -5.19
CA MET A 580 -34.17 -12.48 -5.85
C MET A 580 -34.99 -13.76 -5.99
N THR A 581 -35.23 -14.22 -7.23
CA THR A 581 -36.10 -15.37 -7.54
C THR A 581 -35.36 -16.42 -8.37
N GLY A 582 -35.69 -17.70 -8.14
CA GLY A 582 -35.21 -18.86 -8.88
C GLY A 582 -33.95 -19.50 -8.30
N ARG A 583 -33.90 -20.83 -8.29
CA ARG A 583 -32.77 -21.63 -7.78
C ARG A 583 -31.44 -21.20 -8.40
N GLY A 584 -31.44 -20.84 -9.70
CA GLY A 584 -30.25 -20.37 -10.40
C GLY A 584 -29.65 -19.08 -9.83
N ASN A 585 -30.47 -18.13 -9.40
CA ASN A 585 -29.98 -16.89 -8.79
C ASN A 585 -29.51 -17.12 -7.35
N TYR A 586 -30.26 -17.92 -6.59
CA TYR A 586 -29.87 -18.33 -5.25
C TYR A 586 -28.52 -19.06 -5.25
N HIS A 587 -28.32 -20.00 -6.17
CA HIS A 587 -27.05 -20.69 -6.35
C HIS A 587 -25.88 -19.72 -6.55
N LYS A 588 -26.01 -18.79 -7.51
CA LYS A 588 -24.93 -17.83 -7.81
C LYS A 588 -24.64 -16.92 -6.62
N TYR A 589 -25.66 -16.51 -5.87
CA TYR A 589 -25.47 -15.71 -4.67
C TYR A 589 -24.84 -16.52 -3.53
N TRP A 590 -25.22 -17.78 -3.34
CA TRP A 590 -24.64 -18.66 -2.32
C TRP A 590 -23.16 -18.95 -2.58
N THR A 591 -22.79 -19.18 -3.84
CA THR A 591 -21.39 -19.31 -4.24
C THR A 591 -20.62 -18.00 -3.99
N TYR A 592 -21.20 -16.85 -4.34
CA TYR A 592 -20.61 -15.54 -4.03
C TYR A 592 -20.38 -15.33 -2.53
N ARG A 593 -21.31 -15.78 -1.69
CA ARG A 593 -21.20 -15.69 -0.23
C ARG A 593 -20.25 -16.71 0.39
N GLY A 594 -19.72 -17.66 -0.40
CA GLY A 594 -18.91 -18.76 0.09
C GLY A 594 -19.70 -19.81 0.87
N TRP A 595 -21.04 -19.79 0.78
CA TRP A 595 -21.93 -20.73 1.46
C TRP A 595 -22.15 -22.03 0.68
N LEU A 596 -21.75 -22.05 -0.59
CA LEU A 596 -21.85 -23.20 -1.48
C LEU A 596 -20.55 -23.32 -2.26
N ASP A 597 -19.89 -24.47 -2.15
CA ASP A 597 -18.69 -24.78 -2.93
C ASP A 597 -19.07 -24.89 -4.42
N PRO A 598 -18.54 -24.05 -5.32
CA PRO A 598 -18.83 -24.15 -6.75
C PRO A 598 -18.49 -25.54 -7.33
N LYS A 599 -17.53 -26.28 -6.78
CA LYS A 599 -17.18 -27.64 -7.25
C LYS A 599 -18.24 -28.69 -6.89
N SER A 600 -19.11 -28.40 -5.92
CA SER A 600 -20.20 -29.28 -5.52
C SER A 600 -21.37 -29.27 -6.51
N VAL A 601 -21.37 -28.34 -7.47
CA VAL A 601 -22.45 -28.10 -8.43
C VAL A 601 -21.89 -28.22 -9.87
N LYS A 602 -22.62 -28.84 -10.81
CA LYS A 602 -22.21 -28.80 -12.23
C LYS A 602 -22.79 -27.59 -12.93
N ASP A 603 -22.00 -26.76 -13.62
CA ASP A 603 -22.46 -25.52 -14.28
C ASP A 603 -23.62 -25.67 -15.28
N ASN A 604 -23.96 -26.88 -15.72
CA ASN A 604 -25.07 -27.18 -16.62
C ASN A 604 -26.21 -27.97 -15.94
N TRP A 605 -26.29 -27.95 -14.60
CA TRP A 605 -27.21 -28.79 -13.82
C TRP A 605 -28.69 -28.70 -14.23
N TRP A 606 -29.10 -27.57 -14.82
CA TRP A 606 -30.48 -27.33 -15.29
C TRP A 606 -30.74 -27.71 -16.75
N THR A 607 -29.73 -28.12 -17.53
CA THR A 607 -29.91 -28.34 -18.98
C THR A 607 -30.45 -29.71 -19.35
N ASN A 608 -30.49 -30.66 -18.41
CA ASN A 608 -30.97 -32.01 -18.68
C ASN A 608 -32.50 -32.03 -18.75
N LEU A 609 -33.03 -32.32 -19.94
CA LEU A 609 -34.46 -32.34 -20.24
C LEU A 609 -35.23 -33.43 -19.48
N GLY A 610 -34.50 -34.41 -18.93
CA GLY A 610 -35.04 -35.43 -18.03
C GLY A 610 -35.72 -34.86 -16.79
N TRP A 611 -35.34 -33.65 -16.34
CA TRP A 611 -36.03 -32.95 -15.26
C TRP A 611 -37.52 -32.73 -15.53
N TRP A 612 -37.93 -32.74 -16.80
CA TRP A 612 -39.32 -32.55 -17.25
C TRP A 612 -39.88 -33.76 -18.02
N GLY A 613 -39.22 -34.92 -17.92
CA GLY A 613 -39.67 -36.15 -18.57
C GLY A 613 -39.56 -36.11 -20.10
N LEU A 614 -38.70 -35.23 -20.61
CA LEU A 614 -38.46 -35.05 -22.05
C LEU A 614 -37.19 -35.79 -22.48
N SER A 615 -37.17 -36.25 -23.73
CA SER A 615 -36.02 -36.88 -24.37
C SER A 615 -35.75 -36.27 -25.75
N GLY A 616 -34.51 -36.36 -26.25
CA GLY A 616 -34.10 -35.83 -27.55
C GLY A 616 -33.58 -34.39 -27.53
N SER A 617 -33.45 -33.79 -28.72
CA SER A 617 -32.85 -32.46 -28.94
C SER A 617 -33.84 -31.38 -29.43
N TYR A 618 -35.11 -31.73 -29.65
CA TYR A 618 -36.14 -30.86 -30.23
C TYR A 618 -37.41 -30.85 -29.37
N HIS A 619 -37.91 -29.65 -29.03
CA HIS A 619 -39.11 -29.46 -28.20
C HIS A 619 -40.01 -28.39 -28.79
N GLN A 620 -41.33 -28.58 -28.64
CA GLN A 620 -42.34 -27.66 -29.15
C GLN A 620 -42.64 -26.57 -28.10
N ALA A 621 -43.11 -25.38 -28.51
CA ALA A 621 -43.40 -24.26 -27.60
C ALA A 621 -44.38 -24.64 -26.46
N GLN A 622 -45.24 -25.64 -26.68
CA GLN A 622 -46.16 -26.20 -25.69
C GLN A 622 -45.47 -26.95 -24.54
N ASP A 623 -44.21 -27.39 -24.71
CA ASP A 623 -43.44 -28.08 -23.68
C ASP A 623 -42.78 -27.10 -22.67
N ALA A 624 -42.78 -25.80 -22.97
CA ALA A 624 -42.11 -24.76 -22.16
C ALA A 624 -42.65 -24.65 -20.72
N ASN A 625 -43.87 -25.15 -20.51
CA ASN A 625 -44.58 -25.06 -19.25
C ASN A 625 -44.82 -26.42 -18.57
N LYS A 626 -44.09 -27.47 -18.96
CA LYS A 626 -44.18 -28.75 -18.27
C LYS A 626 -43.59 -28.66 -16.84
N PRO A 627 -44.29 -29.17 -15.82
CA PRO A 627 -43.76 -29.24 -14.46
C PRO A 627 -42.62 -30.27 -14.37
N ALA A 628 -41.76 -30.12 -13.37
CA ALA A 628 -40.71 -31.10 -13.10
C ALA A 628 -41.32 -32.48 -12.77
N ILE A 629 -40.64 -33.55 -13.18
CA ILE A 629 -41.08 -34.92 -12.87
C ILE A 629 -41.02 -35.18 -11.36
N GLN A 630 -41.94 -36.01 -10.87
CA GLN A 630 -42.00 -36.40 -9.47
C GLN A 630 -41.56 -37.85 -9.22
N ASP A 631 -41.22 -38.58 -10.29
CA ASP A 631 -40.74 -39.97 -10.17
C ASP A 631 -39.44 -40.02 -9.35
N GLN A 632 -39.51 -40.61 -8.16
CA GLN A 632 -38.43 -40.58 -7.18
C GLN A 632 -37.14 -41.21 -7.71
N ALA A 633 -37.24 -42.30 -8.49
CA ALA A 633 -36.09 -42.99 -9.05
C ALA A 633 -35.38 -42.12 -10.10
N THR A 634 -36.13 -41.51 -11.00
CA THR A 634 -35.58 -40.63 -12.04
C THR A 634 -35.03 -39.34 -11.45
N VAL A 635 -35.71 -38.73 -10.47
CA VAL A 635 -35.22 -37.53 -9.76
C VAL A 635 -33.92 -37.84 -9.02
N ALA A 636 -33.83 -38.94 -8.28
CA ALA A 636 -32.61 -39.33 -7.57
C ALA A 636 -31.43 -39.55 -8.53
N ARG A 637 -31.67 -40.19 -9.68
CA ARG A 637 -30.67 -40.37 -10.74
C ARG A 637 -30.19 -39.03 -11.28
N LEU A 638 -31.11 -38.11 -11.60
CA LEU A 638 -30.79 -36.78 -12.12
C LEU A 638 -30.04 -35.92 -11.10
N ILE A 639 -30.39 -36.00 -9.81
CA ILE A 639 -29.64 -35.31 -8.75
C ILE A 639 -28.20 -35.82 -8.69
N ALA A 640 -27.99 -37.15 -8.74
CA ALA A 640 -26.66 -37.74 -8.72
C ALA A 640 -25.83 -37.37 -9.97
N GLU A 641 -26.48 -37.34 -11.14
CA GLU A 641 -25.85 -37.04 -12.42
C GLU A 641 -25.54 -35.55 -12.58
N MET A 642 -26.54 -34.68 -12.35
CA MET A 642 -26.49 -33.26 -12.67
C MET A 642 -26.03 -32.39 -11.50
N ARG A 643 -26.03 -32.92 -10.27
CA ARG A 643 -25.58 -32.21 -9.05
C ARG A 643 -26.13 -30.78 -8.96
N PRO A 644 -27.46 -30.60 -8.90
CA PRO A 644 -28.05 -29.28 -8.71
C PRO A 644 -27.64 -28.69 -7.34
N PRO A 645 -27.66 -27.36 -7.20
CA PRO A 645 -27.22 -26.67 -5.99
C PRO A 645 -28.13 -27.01 -4.81
N ILE A 646 -27.55 -27.47 -3.70
CA ILE A 646 -28.26 -27.79 -2.47
C ILE A 646 -28.30 -26.53 -1.59
N ILE A 647 -29.49 -25.96 -1.44
CA ILE A 647 -29.72 -24.76 -0.64
C ILE A 647 -30.70 -25.09 0.48
N GLN A 648 -30.17 -25.15 1.71
CA GLN A 648 -30.92 -25.61 2.88
C GLN A 648 -31.78 -24.51 3.51
N ASN A 649 -31.29 -23.25 3.56
CA ASN A 649 -32.00 -22.14 4.20
C ASN A 649 -32.09 -20.90 3.28
N PRO A 650 -32.95 -20.91 2.25
CA PRO A 650 -33.16 -19.75 1.38
C PRO A 650 -33.80 -18.55 2.10
N ASP A 651 -34.46 -18.76 3.25
CA ASP A 651 -35.09 -17.70 4.03
C ASP A 651 -34.08 -16.78 4.74
N ILE A 652 -32.80 -17.16 4.80
CA ILE A 652 -31.74 -16.29 5.32
C ILE A 652 -31.63 -14.96 4.55
N VAL A 653 -32.12 -14.90 3.30
CA VAL A 653 -32.14 -13.66 2.50
C VAL A 653 -33.19 -12.67 3.02
N GLN A 654 -34.31 -13.12 3.58
CA GLN A 654 -35.34 -12.22 4.13
C GLN A 654 -35.16 -11.96 5.64
N ILE A 655 -34.61 -12.94 6.37
CA ILE A 655 -34.49 -12.87 7.84
C ILE A 655 -33.36 -11.92 8.24
N GLU A 656 -32.19 -12.09 7.61
CA GLU A 656 -31.00 -11.30 7.94
C GLU A 656 -31.03 -9.95 7.23
N PRO A 657 -31.09 -8.82 7.96
CA PRO A 657 -31.27 -7.51 7.35
C PRO A 657 -30.17 -7.13 6.37
N PHE A 658 -28.93 -7.53 6.66
CA PHE A 658 -27.82 -7.31 5.74
C PHE A 658 -27.99 -8.08 4.42
N ASN A 659 -28.36 -9.36 4.49
CA ASN A 659 -28.50 -10.21 3.30
C ASN A 659 -29.67 -9.74 2.40
N ALA A 660 -30.74 -9.26 3.02
CA ALA A 660 -31.87 -8.68 2.30
C ALA A 660 -31.43 -7.52 1.40
N ILE A 661 -30.49 -6.69 1.84
CA ILE A 661 -29.99 -5.55 1.05
C ILE A 661 -28.81 -5.95 0.15
N ASP A 662 -27.90 -6.80 0.64
CA ASP A 662 -26.69 -7.24 -0.07
C ASP A 662 -27.00 -7.98 -1.36
N THR A 663 -28.09 -8.76 -1.40
CA THR A 663 -28.56 -9.43 -2.63
C THR A 663 -28.86 -8.46 -3.75
N ALA A 664 -29.43 -7.28 -3.45
CA ALA A 664 -29.66 -6.24 -4.45
C ALA A 664 -28.33 -5.67 -4.95
N GLY A 665 -27.43 -5.25 -4.05
CA GLY A 665 -26.13 -4.73 -4.45
C GLY A 665 -25.31 -5.72 -5.29
N TRP A 666 -25.30 -7.01 -4.89
CA TRP A 666 -24.68 -8.09 -5.65
C TRP A 666 -25.31 -8.26 -7.05
N PHE A 667 -26.63 -8.22 -7.15
CA PHE A 667 -27.33 -8.34 -8.42
C PHE A 667 -26.95 -7.17 -9.36
N TRP A 668 -26.85 -5.95 -8.82
CA TRP A 668 -26.39 -4.78 -9.57
C TRP A 668 -24.97 -4.97 -10.12
N ALA A 669 -24.04 -5.41 -9.26
CA ALA A 669 -22.66 -5.63 -9.64
C ALA A 669 -22.52 -6.76 -10.69
N LYS A 670 -23.15 -7.91 -10.44
CA LYS A 670 -23.14 -9.07 -11.36
C LYS A 670 -23.63 -8.72 -12.77
N ASN A 671 -24.63 -7.85 -12.87
CA ASN A 671 -25.22 -7.46 -14.16
C ASN A 671 -24.64 -6.16 -14.73
N GLN A 672 -23.58 -5.61 -14.11
CA GLN A 672 -22.88 -4.39 -14.53
C GLN A 672 -23.78 -3.14 -14.63
N LEU A 673 -24.80 -3.06 -13.77
CA LEU A 673 -25.84 -2.05 -13.86
C LEU A 673 -25.35 -0.63 -13.53
N ASN A 674 -24.27 -0.48 -12.77
CA ASN A 674 -23.73 0.84 -12.41
C ASN A 674 -23.33 1.65 -13.66
N SER A 675 -22.75 0.99 -14.67
CA SER A 675 -22.34 1.66 -15.91
C SER A 675 -23.52 2.20 -16.72
N ILE A 676 -24.61 1.42 -16.77
CA ILE A 676 -25.86 1.79 -17.47
C ILE A 676 -26.61 2.87 -16.69
N ALA A 677 -26.64 2.76 -15.36
CA ALA A 677 -27.25 3.78 -14.51
C ALA A 677 -26.50 5.12 -14.57
N ALA A 678 -25.17 5.09 -14.69
CA ALA A 678 -24.35 6.29 -14.86
C ALA A 678 -24.60 7.03 -16.19
N SER A 679 -25.11 6.35 -17.21
CA SER A 679 -25.53 6.97 -18.48
C SER A 679 -27.00 7.39 -18.50
N ASP A 680 -27.72 7.24 -17.38
CA ASP A 680 -29.16 7.53 -17.25
C ASP A 680 -30.06 6.75 -18.25
N ASP A 681 -29.57 5.61 -18.77
CA ASP A 681 -30.30 4.81 -19.76
C ASP A 681 -31.29 3.85 -19.06
N THR A 682 -32.45 4.38 -18.73
CA THR A 682 -33.54 3.69 -18.02
C THR A 682 -34.14 2.52 -18.81
N VAL A 683 -34.15 2.58 -20.15
CA VAL A 683 -34.67 1.50 -21.01
C VAL A 683 -33.72 0.31 -20.96
N THR A 684 -32.42 0.53 -21.22
CA THR A 684 -31.41 -0.53 -21.16
C THR A 684 -31.30 -1.11 -19.75
N LEU A 685 -31.36 -0.27 -18.72
CA LEU A 685 -31.32 -0.69 -17.33
C LEU A 685 -32.50 -1.63 -17.00
N THR A 686 -33.73 -1.23 -17.38
CA THR A 686 -34.94 -2.02 -17.09
C THR A 686 -34.95 -3.33 -17.89
N ASN A 687 -34.56 -3.31 -19.17
CA ASN A 687 -34.39 -4.53 -19.97
C ASN A 687 -33.37 -5.48 -19.35
N ARG A 688 -32.24 -4.97 -18.86
CA ARG A 688 -31.21 -5.81 -18.23
C ARG A 688 -31.69 -6.45 -16.92
N ILE A 689 -32.47 -5.72 -16.14
CA ILE A 689 -33.02 -6.21 -14.86
C ILE A 689 -34.10 -7.27 -15.09
N ARG A 690 -35.00 -7.04 -16.04
CA ARG A 690 -36.20 -7.87 -16.24
C ARG A 690 -36.05 -8.95 -17.31
N GLY A 691 -35.11 -8.78 -18.24
CA GLY A 691 -34.97 -9.63 -19.42
C GLY A 691 -35.97 -9.31 -20.54
N ASP A 692 -36.61 -8.14 -20.47
CA ASP A 692 -37.48 -7.62 -21.54
C ASP A 692 -36.63 -7.21 -22.77
N ARG A 693 -37.27 -7.02 -23.93
CA ARG A 693 -36.62 -6.60 -25.19
C ARG A 693 -37.26 -5.32 -25.75
N ALA A 694 -37.63 -4.40 -24.87
CA ALA A 694 -38.22 -3.12 -25.24
C ALA A 694 -37.18 -2.24 -25.95
N ARG A 695 -37.58 -1.53 -27.02
CA ARG A 695 -36.73 -0.54 -27.69
C ARG A 695 -37.02 0.88 -27.23
N SER A 696 -38.21 1.09 -26.67
CA SER A 696 -38.71 2.34 -26.14
C SER A 696 -39.53 2.13 -24.87
N PRO A 697 -39.77 3.18 -24.06
CA PRO A 697 -40.65 3.11 -22.89
C PRO A 697 -42.03 2.49 -23.16
N ALA A 698 -42.60 2.73 -24.34
CA ALA A 698 -43.93 2.26 -24.72
C ALA A 698 -43.99 0.75 -24.98
N ASP A 699 -42.84 0.10 -25.23
CA ASP A 699 -42.77 -1.33 -25.50
C ASP A 699 -42.82 -2.17 -24.22
N PHE A 700 -42.70 -1.56 -23.04
CA PHE A 700 -42.74 -2.28 -21.77
C PHE A 700 -44.17 -2.68 -21.39
N PRO A 701 -44.40 -3.93 -20.95
CA PRO A 701 -45.70 -4.35 -20.45
C PRO A 701 -46.04 -3.60 -19.14
N THR A 702 -47.32 -3.46 -18.82
CA THR A 702 -47.78 -2.79 -17.57
C THR A 702 -47.13 -3.37 -16.31
N ALA A 703 -46.93 -4.70 -16.27
CA ALA A 703 -46.26 -5.41 -15.17
C ALA A 703 -44.76 -5.07 -15.01
N ALA A 704 -44.17 -4.29 -15.92
CA ALA A 704 -42.81 -3.77 -15.78
C ALA A 704 -42.72 -2.60 -14.80
N HIS A 705 -43.84 -1.90 -14.54
CA HIS A 705 -43.87 -0.69 -13.72
C HIS A 705 -42.82 0.34 -14.17
N TYR A 706 -42.59 0.45 -15.49
CA TYR A 706 -41.50 1.25 -16.05
C TYR A 706 -41.57 2.72 -15.61
N GLN A 707 -42.73 3.35 -15.81
CA GLN A 707 -42.91 4.76 -15.47
C GLN A 707 -42.72 5.01 -13.96
N GLU A 708 -43.23 4.12 -13.11
CA GLU A 708 -43.08 4.23 -11.65
C GLU A 708 -41.60 4.17 -11.20
N ARG A 709 -40.78 3.36 -11.88
CA ARG A 709 -39.33 3.27 -11.64
C ARG A 709 -38.62 4.57 -12.04
N VAL A 710 -38.99 5.14 -13.19
CA VAL A 710 -38.44 6.41 -13.71
C VAL A 710 -38.81 7.57 -12.77
N ASP A 711 -40.09 7.69 -12.41
CA ASP A 711 -40.59 8.74 -11.53
C ASP A 711 -39.93 8.66 -10.15
N SER A 712 -39.77 7.44 -9.62
CA SER A 712 -39.08 7.20 -8.35
C SER A 712 -37.61 7.60 -8.42
N ALA A 713 -36.89 7.19 -9.47
CA ALA A 713 -35.48 7.57 -9.64
C ALA A 713 -35.31 9.09 -9.75
N SER A 714 -36.13 9.76 -10.55
CA SER A 714 -36.08 11.22 -10.71
C SER A 714 -36.35 11.96 -9.38
N ARG A 715 -37.34 11.51 -8.59
CA ARG A 715 -37.61 12.11 -7.27
C ARG A 715 -36.44 11.90 -6.30
N ILE A 716 -35.91 10.69 -6.26
CA ILE A 716 -34.83 10.31 -5.35
C ILE A 716 -33.54 11.06 -5.70
N ARG A 717 -33.28 11.30 -6.99
CA ARG A 717 -32.15 12.10 -7.45
C ARG A 717 -32.12 13.48 -6.79
N GLY A 718 -33.24 14.20 -6.76
CA GLY A 718 -33.33 15.49 -6.08
C GLY A 718 -33.02 15.40 -4.58
N ILE A 719 -33.50 14.34 -3.91
CA ILE A 719 -33.23 14.12 -2.48
C ILE A 719 -31.74 13.84 -2.23
N LEU A 720 -31.09 13.05 -3.09
CA LEU A 720 -29.67 12.71 -2.96
C LEU A 720 -28.76 13.89 -3.34
N GLY A 721 -29.17 14.74 -4.28
CA GLY A 721 -28.46 15.96 -4.65
C GLY A 721 -28.47 17.02 -3.55
N ASP A 722 -29.57 17.13 -2.78
CA ASP A 722 -29.66 18.02 -1.61
C ASP A 722 -28.81 17.56 -0.41
N SER A 723 -28.39 16.28 -0.41
CA SER A 723 -27.65 15.63 0.68
C SER A 723 -26.12 15.75 0.58
N ILE A 724 -25.59 16.34 -0.50
CA ILE A 724 -24.15 16.62 -0.72
C ILE A 724 -23.89 18.10 -0.45
#